data_AF-A0A3B9BBF0-F1
#
_entry.id   AF-A0A3B9BBF0-F1
#
_cell.length_a   1.000
_cell.length_b   1.000
_cell.length_c   1.000
_cell.angle_alpha   90.00
_cell.angle_beta   90.00
_cell.angle_gamma   90.00
#
_symmetry.space_group_name_H-M   'P 1'
#
loop_
_entity.id
_entity.type
_entity.pdbx_description
1 polymer ?
#
loop_
_entity_poly.entity_id
_entity_poly.type
_entity_poly.pdbx_seq_one_letter_code
_entity_poly.pdbx_strand_id
1 'polypeptide(L)'
;MKSAFLLFPLVFFSAQANVFTVTKSLPVDLQNASNVFTKSVEVFGLRVLATDSVPDAKVLHTANVLAEYLDNDENGTVDQSEVLAKLLGNSNSEIATMVLFESESEQESFSGSFETLMQILTRSQNLFADEIFENGSSGNDRDATLEEVLHLVTDLGWDEAFPDIWGERKGSSVANAMDLARGGYFENVPAQYPESAWYTYDDETSDYPTQITEYVYWATTTHLGAQNWQGRNHSNYNNEWTPYTKEMLAQTDPAIVSLMTSDDYRFPVMKLPDGNYSVSANNGNASSILPASTHLGSSNWYESSWLGVYFESSNSWIYQINLGWLYIPFSNAENFWMYDADLKWLWTTSTIYPWVYVNEIKDWRYYLPQLGFYRADTQMWSSPSELVTEFSKNDSVAYTSAYYSSGTITSNNNISAWFDRSLEINGLQLFVAGAVGGQIAVPDEWAKKIAQTVKLLTDPNDEEIDIPSQERMIQVLQGASGTWHEGSPAAQRLAYGGGSDYSPNPLTDSGIEEYNGYQNLWSYMMNDMVWYRNSSDGEVNNVGDYDIAEVLEHLMHTIHLYGVPGAVTGSQNALQWDYEFHSGWQTSELYYAMKEAVDNGVFSLKDYGDENINTPDTYSVASKEYLYLLNFGMWEYGQEFWENGTLAPEWNDNARTPSGVQQNNPLGYALFNSYIKPVVSKPSLTDLRTIFQDNDGGTSGYVSD
;
A
#
# COMPACT_ATOMS: atom_id res chain seq x y z
N MET A 1 63.24 -2.69 -40.56
CA MET A 1 61.96 -2.79 -39.82
C MET A 1 62.32 -2.71 -38.35
N LYS A 2 61.96 -1.61 -37.68
CA LYS A 2 62.22 -1.40 -36.25
C LYS A 2 60.93 -1.72 -35.50
N SER A 3 60.97 -2.74 -34.63
CA SER A 3 59.91 -3.01 -33.66
C SER A 3 60.02 -2.00 -32.53
N ALA A 4 58.95 -1.24 -32.28
CA ALA A 4 58.82 -0.36 -31.13
C ALA A 4 57.97 -1.05 -30.07
N PHE A 5 58.56 -1.29 -28.90
CA PHE A 5 57.87 -1.63 -27.67
C PHE A 5 57.06 -0.41 -27.21
N LEU A 6 55.75 -0.57 -27.03
CA LEU A 6 54.91 0.38 -26.31
C LEU A 6 54.79 -0.12 -24.87
N LEU A 7 55.39 0.63 -23.94
CA LEU A 7 55.14 0.50 -22.50
C LEU A 7 53.70 0.93 -22.22
N PHE A 8 52.94 0.08 -21.51
CA PHE A 8 51.72 0.49 -20.83
C PHE A 8 52.09 1.33 -19.60
N PRO A 9 51.39 2.46 -19.33
CA PRO A 9 51.57 3.17 -18.08
C PRO A 9 50.89 2.38 -16.96
N LEU A 10 51.65 2.10 -15.88
CA LEU A 10 51.08 1.74 -14.59
C LEU A 10 50.19 2.89 -14.14
N VAL A 11 48.89 2.64 -14.02
CA VAL A 11 47.97 3.51 -13.28
C VAL A 11 48.24 3.25 -11.81
N PHE A 12 48.78 4.24 -11.11
CA PHE A 12 48.82 4.24 -9.65
C PHE A 12 47.39 4.49 -9.16
N PHE A 13 46.78 3.48 -8.54
CA PHE A 13 45.59 3.70 -7.70
C PHE A 13 46.01 4.60 -6.53
N SER A 14 45.47 5.80 -6.46
CA SER A 14 45.50 6.58 -5.22
C SER A 14 44.58 5.87 -4.22
N ALA A 15 45.14 5.38 -3.11
CA ALA A 15 44.36 4.86 -2.00
C ALA A 15 43.36 5.94 -1.54
N GLN A 16 42.07 5.64 -1.66
CA GLN A 16 41.02 6.43 -1.03
C GLN A 16 41.26 6.38 0.48
N ALA A 17 41.20 7.53 1.16
CA ALA A 17 41.39 7.56 2.61
C ALA A 17 40.18 6.89 3.28
N ASN A 18 40.41 5.87 4.12
CA ASN A 18 39.37 5.26 4.94
C ASN A 18 38.68 6.32 5.81
N VAL A 19 37.34 6.28 5.87
CA VAL A 19 36.53 7.22 6.67
C VAL A 19 36.81 7.04 8.16
N PHE A 20 37.05 5.80 8.57
CA PHE A 20 37.36 5.44 9.94
C PHE A 20 38.87 5.35 10.20
N THR A 21 39.26 5.58 11.45
CA THR A 21 40.66 5.50 11.89
C THR A 21 40.78 4.61 13.11
N VAL A 22 41.68 3.63 13.07
CA VAL A 22 42.00 2.80 14.23
C VAL A 22 42.73 3.63 15.28
N THR A 23 42.17 3.71 16.47
CA THR A 23 42.80 4.32 17.63
C THR A 23 43.50 3.25 18.48
N LYS A 24 44.73 3.51 18.94
CA LYS A 24 45.52 2.59 19.81
C LYS A 24 45.27 2.84 21.30
N SER A 25 44.03 3.18 21.63
CA SER A 25 43.59 3.50 22.98
C SER A 25 42.08 3.35 23.04
N LEU A 26 41.57 2.82 24.15
CA LEU A 26 40.13 2.68 24.36
C LEU A 26 39.47 4.00 24.82
N PRO A 27 38.16 4.18 24.58
CA PRO A 27 37.36 5.21 25.24
C PRO A 27 37.51 5.20 26.76
N VAL A 28 37.31 6.35 27.41
CA VAL A 28 37.55 6.53 28.86
C VAL A 28 36.70 5.58 29.71
N ASP A 29 35.47 5.32 29.28
CA ASP A 29 34.54 4.40 29.93
C ASP A 29 34.89 2.92 29.72
N LEU A 30 35.74 2.60 28.74
CA LEU A 30 36.18 1.23 28.44
C LEU A 30 37.60 0.91 28.92
N GLN A 31 38.20 1.76 29.76
CA GLN A 31 39.56 1.52 30.28
C GLN A 31 39.69 0.20 31.04
N ASN A 32 38.61 -0.31 31.66
CA ASN A 32 38.63 -1.60 32.32
C ASN A 32 38.79 -2.79 31.33
N ALA A 33 38.52 -2.58 30.05
CA ALA A 33 38.71 -3.56 28.98
C ALA A 33 40.15 -3.58 28.43
N SER A 34 41.05 -2.70 28.90
CA SER A 34 42.40 -2.53 28.34
C SER A 34 43.32 -3.75 28.51
N ASN A 35 42.94 -4.70 29.37
CA ASN A 35 43.66 -5.96 29.54
C ASN A 35 43.38 -6.96 28.40
N VAL A 36 42.35 -6.71 27.60
CA VAL A 36 41.94 -7.55 26.46
C VAL A 36 42.09 -6.75 25.17
N PHE A 37 41.41 -5.60 25.06
CA PHE A 37 41.40 -4.78 23.85
C PHE A 37 42.39 -3.62 23.94
N THR A 38 43.06 -3.33 22.82
CA THR A 38 44.01 -2.21 22.72
C THR A 38 43.69 -1.27 21.57
N LYS A 39 42.78 -1.69 20.67
CA LYS A 39 42.36 -0.93 19.50
C LYS A 39 40.87 -0.61 19.58
N SER A 40 40.48 0.56 19.08
CA SER A 40 39.07 0.90 18.90
C SER A 40 38.82 1.72 17.64
N VAL A 41 37.62 1.54 17.07
CA VAL A 41 37.03 2.36 16.01
C VAL A 41 35.59 2.70 16.42
N GLU A 42 35.16 3.93 16.14
CA GLU A 42 33.77 4.38 16.32
C GLU A 42 33.08 4.44 14.95
N VAL A 43 31.86 3.90 14.87
CA VAL A 43 31.01 3.92 13.66
C VAL A 43 29.62 4.39 14.06
N PHE A 44 29.22 5.60 13.65
CA PHE A 44 27.93 6.19 14.03
C PHE A 44 27.63 6.15 15.55
N GLY A 45 28.65 6.27 16.40
CA GLY A 45 28.53 6.11 17.86
C GLY A 45 28.58 4.66 18.38
N LEU A 46 28.52 3.66 17.51
CA LEU A 46 28.80 2.25 17.83
C LEU A 46 30.30 1.98 17.91
N ARG A 47 30.67 0.78 18.38
CA ARG A 47 32.04 0.45 18.77
C ARG A 47 32.54 -0.82 18.08
N VAL A 48 33.76 -0.75 17.57
CA VAL A 48 34.56 -1.92 17.17
C VAL A 48 35.81 -1.95 18.04
N LEU A 49 35.97 -2.99 18.85
CA LEU A 49 37.12 -3.19 19.72
C LEU A 49 37.95 -4.38 19.23
N ALA A 50 39.28 -4.29 19.31
CA ALA A 50 40.14 -5.39 18.88
C ALA A 50 41.38 -5.58 19.77
N THR A 51 41.87 -6.81 19.85
CA THR A 51 43.15 -7.15 20.48
C THR A 51 44.31 -6.55 19.66
N ASP A 52 45.53 -6.56 20.23
CA ASP A 52 46.69 -5.98 19.51
C ASP A 52 47.08 -6.79 18.27
N SER A 53 46.82 -8.09 18.29
CA SER A 53 47.14 -9.08 17.24
C SER A 53 46.30 -8.93 15.98
N VAL A 54 45.05 -8.46 16.06
CA VAL A 54 44.17 -8.27 14.89
C VAL A 54 44.72 -7.16 13.99
N PRO A 55 45.03 -7.41 12.71
CA PRO A 55 45.53 -6.40 11.79
C PRO A 55 44.58 -5.20 11.65
N ASP A 56 45.13 -3.98 11.58
CA ASP A 56 44.33 -2.75 11.49
C ASP A 56 43.43 -2.70 10.25
N ALA A 57 43.85 -3.34 9.14
CA ALA A 57 43.06 -3.46 7.92
C ALA A 57 41.76 -4.24 8.15
N LYS A 58 41.81 -5.31 8.95
CA LYS A 58 40.63 -6.13 9.28
C LYS A 58 39.69 -5.41 10.24
N VAL A 59 40.23 -4.65 11.20
CA VAL A 59 39.44 -3.76 12.06
C VAL A 59 38.69 -2.72 11.24
N LEU A 60 39.36 -2.12 10.25
CA LEU A 60 38.73 -1.14 9.35
C LEU A 60 37.70 -1.79 8.41
N HIS A 61 37.98 -2.98 7.89
CA HIS A 61 37.03 -3.74 7.07
C HIS A 61 35.73 -4.00 7.82
N THR A 62 35.80 -4.49 9.06
CA THR A 62 34.62 -4.68 9.93
C THR A 62 33.89 -3.37 10.22
N ALA A 63 34.62 -2.27 10.49
CA ALA A 63 34.01 -0.97 10.73
C ALA A 63 33.28 -0.43 9.49
N ASN A 64 33.84 -0.63 8.30
CA ASN A 64 33.23 -0.25 7.04
C ASN A 64 31.97 -1.10 6.76
N VAL A 65 32.02 -2.42 6.93
CA VAL A 65 30.83 -3.28 6.75
C VAL A 65 29.72 -2.90 7.74
N LEU A 66 30.05 -2.54 8.98
CA LEU A 66 29.07 -2.04 9.96
C LEU A 66 28.42 -0.74 9.49
N ALA A 67 29.19 0.17 8.91
CA ALA A 67 28.66 1.39 8.34
C ALA A 67 27.76 1.10 7.12
N GLU A 68 28.15 0.19 6.23
CA GLU A 68 27.40 -0.20 5.02
C GLU A 68 26.08 -0.92 5.33
N TYR A 69 25.95 -1.61 6.48
CA TYR A 69 24.67 -2.16 6.90
C TYR A 69 23.73 -1.13 7.53
N LEU A 70 24.27 -0.04 8.10
CA LEU A 70 23.48 1.03 8.71
C LEU A 70 23.13 2.15 7.72
N ASP A 71 23.98 2.37 6.73
CA ASP A 71 23.88 3.36 5.66
C ASP A 71 24.20 2.65 4.35
N ASN A 72 23.22 1.89 3.84
CA ASN A 72 23.38 0.95 2.74
C ASN A 72 23.45 1.63 1.37
N ASP A 73 23.00 2.88 1.28
CA ASP A 73 23.21 3.74 0.11
C ASP A 73 24.51 4.57 0.21
N GLU A 74 25.22 4.48 1.33
CA GLU A 74 26.49 5.16 1.64
C GLU A 74 26.42 6.70 1.50
N ASN A 75 25.26 7.28 1.80
CA ASN A 75 25.03 8.72 1.67
C ASN A 75 25.59 9.54 2.85
N GLY A 76 26.10 8.87 3.89
CA GLY A 76 26.64 9.46 5.12
C GLY A 76 25.63 9.60 6.25
N THR A 77 24.40 9.11 6.07
CA THR A 77 23.31 9.15 7.04
C THR A 77 22.77 7.74 7.21
N VAL A 78 22.60 7.30 8.45
CA VAL A 78 21.97 6.00 8.73
C VAL A 78 20.56 5.96 8.16
N ASP A 79 20.26 4.89 7.41
CA ASP A 79 19.02 4.67 6.68
C ASP A 79 17.81 4.58 7.60
N GLN A 80 17.96 3.89 8.74
CA GLN A 80 16.90 3.70 9.73
C GLN A 80 17.34 4.16 11.13
N SER A 81 16.96 5.38 11.49
CA SER A 81 17.39 6.02 12.74
C SER A 81 16.96 5.29 14.02
N GLU A 82 15.80 4.62 13.97
CA GLU A 82 15.21 3.84 15.06
C GLU A 82 16.08 2.64 15.41
N VAL A 83 16.67 1.99 14.40
CA VAL A 83 17.59 0.86 14.56
C VAL A 83 18.88 1.34 15.23
N LEU A 84 19.45 2.45 14.77
CA LEU A 84 20.63 3.05 15.42
C LEU A 84 20.35 3.42 16.88
N ALA A 85 19.18 3.98 17.17
CA ALA A 85 18.81 4.33 18.55
C ALA A 85 18.80 3.11 19.48
N LYS A 86 18.37 1.93 18.99
CA LYS A 86 18.41 0.67 19.74
C LYS A 86 19.82 0.12 19.90
N LEU A 87 20.64 0.23 18.86
CA LEU A 87 22.04 -0.17 18.91
C LEU A 87 22.85 0.71 19.88
N LEU A 88 22.54 2.01 20.01
CA LEU A 88 23.19 2.90 20.97
C LEU A 88 22.73 2.68 22.41
N GLY A 89 21.50 2.22 22.62
CA GLY A 89 20.91 2.07 23.95
C GLY A 89 20.75 3.39 24.71
N ASN A 90 20.50 3.32 26.02
CA ASN A 90 20.30 4.49 26.89
C ASN A 90 21.54 4.83 27.72
N SER A 91 22.59 4.02 27.62
CA SER A 91 23.82 4.18 28.40
C SER A 91 25.02 3.59 27.67
N ASN A 92 26.23 4.02 28.05
CA ASN A 92 27.46 3.55 27.42
C ASN A 92 27.70 2.02 27.51
N SER A 93 27.10 1.33 28.49
CA SER A 93 27.18 -0.14 28.61
C SER A 93 26.21 -0.87 27.67
N GLU A 94 25.23 -0.15 27.11
CA GLU A 94 24.23 -0.72 26.20
C GLU A 94 24.58 -0.49 24.72
N ILE A 95 25.69 0.19 24.43
CA ILE A 95 26.15 0.40 23.05
C ILE A 95 26.59 -0.95 22.45
N ALA A 96 25.90 -1.36 21.38
CA ALA A 96 26.24 -2.53 20.59
C ALA A 96 27.69 -2.46 20.11
N THR A 97 28.44 -3.54 20.32
CA THR A 97 29.90 -3.54 20.17
C THR A 97 30.39 -4.77 19.42
N MET A 98 31.10 -4.59 18.30
CA MET A 98 31.88 -5.67 17.69
C MET A 98 33.17 -5.88 18.50
N VAL A 99 33.53 -7.13 18.78
CA VAL A 99 34.79 -7.50 19.45
C VAL A 99 35.61 -8.47 18.60
N LEU A 100 36.85 -8.10 18.28
CA LEU A 100 37.69 -8.84 17.34
C LEU A 100 38.90 -9.47 18.06
N PHE A 101 39.13 -10.74 17.75
CA PHE A 101 40.29 -11.53 18.19
C PHE A 101 41.02 -12.11 16.99
N GLU A 102 42.28 -12.50 17.15
CA GLU A 102 43.05 -13.18 16.10
C GLU A 102 42.44 -14.53 15.72
N SER A 103 41.95 -15.28 16.71
CA SER A 103 41.32 -16.59 16.57
C SER A 103 40.53 -16.96 17.83
N GLU A 104 39.71 -18.01 17.77
CA GLU A 104 39.03 -18.59 18.93
C GLU A 104 40.01 -18.92 20.08
N SER A 105 41.16 -19.51 19.76
CA SER A 105 42.21 -19.82 20.75
C SER A 105 42.78 -18.58 21.44
N GLU A 106 42.82 -17.42 20.76
CA GLU A 106 43.21 -16.17 21.40
C GLU A 106 42.13 -15.71 22.39
N GLN A 107 40.86 -15.71 21.97
CA GLN A 107 39.74 -15.35 22.84
C GLN A 107 39.73 -16.21 24.11
N GLU A 108 39.90 -17.53 23.99
CA GLU A 108 39.98 -18.44 25.13
C GLU A 108 41.13 -18.11 26.09
N SER A 109 42.27 -17.63 25.56
CA SER A 109 43.42 -17.22 26.38
C SER A 109 43.11 -16.02 27.29
N PHE A 110 42.11 -15.22 26.93
CA PHE A 110 41.59 -14.11 27.73
C PHE A 110 40.39 -14.49 28.59
N SER A 111 39.89 -15.73 28.56
CA SER A 111 38.66 -16.22 29.22
C SER A 111 38.34 -15.55 30.56
N GLY A 112 39.23 -15.55 31.55
CA GLY A 112 38.95 -14.92 32.85
C GLY A 112 38.72 -13.40 32.79
N SER A 113 39.45 -12.68 31.95
CA SER A 113 39.24 -11.23 31.74
C SER A 113 38.06 -10.96 30.81
N PHE A 114 37.86 -11.81 29.81
CA PHE A 114 36.79 -11.69 28.83
C PHE A 114 35.42 -12.01 29.45
N GLU A 115 35.28 -13.05 30.26
CA GLU A 115 34.07 -13.35 31.04
C GLU A 115 33.67 -12.17 31.95
N THR A 116 34.65 -11.56 32.62
CA THR A 116 34.42 -10.37 33.45
C THR A 116 33.98 -9.17 32.60
N LEU A 117 34.56 -9.03 31.41
CA LEU A 117 34.23 -7.95 30.48
C LEU A 117 32.85 -8.11 29.85
N MET A 118 32.42 -9.33 29.53
CA MET A 118 31.11 -9.65 28.97
C MET A 118 29.96 -9.39 29.95
N GLN A 119 30.22 -9.31 31.26
CA GLN A 119 29.25 -8.83 32.24
C GLN A 119 28.98 -7.31 32.11
N ILE A 120 29.84 -6.58 31.40
CA ILE A 120 29.77 -5.13 31.21
C ILE A 120 29.44 -4.78 29.76
N LEU A 121 29.97 -5.54 28.79
CA LEU A 121 29.63 -5.48 27.36
C LEU A 121 28.59 -6.55 27.04
N THR A 122 27.38 -6.40 27.56
CA THR A 122 26.32 -7.42 27.44
C THR A 122 25.67 -7.45 26.04
N ARG A 123 26.14 -6.61 25.11
CA ARG A 123 25.57 -6.35 23.78
C ARG A 123 26.70 -6.35 22.76
N SER A 124 27.30 -7.52 22.54
CA SER A 124 28.45 -7.64 21.66
C SER A 124 28.42 -8.89 20.80
N GLN A 125 28.98 -8.76 19.60
CA GLN A 125 29.20 -9.86 18.67
C GLN A 125 30.70 -10.04 18.44
N ASN A 126 31.20 -11.28 18.53
CA ASN A 126 32.61 -11.57 18.30
C ASN A 126 32.87 -11.92 16.83
N LEU A 127 34.11 -11.69 16.39
CA LEU A 127 34.56 -12.05 15.04
C LEU A 127 36.06 -12.35 15.06
N PHE A 128 36.49 -13.37 14.31
CA PHE A 128 37.88 -13.80 14.27
C PHE A 128 38.61 -13.30 13.03
N ALA A 129 39.86 -12.88 13.23
CA ALA A 129 40.66 -12.27 12.17
C ALA A 129 40.95 -13.24 11.02
N ASP A 130 41.00 -14.55 11.24
CA ASP A 130 41.20 -15.55 10.19
C ASP A 130 39.99 -15.76 9.27
N GLU A 131 38.82 -15.22 9.63
CA GLU A 131 37.57 -15.31 8.86
C GLU A 131 37.18 -14.00 8.15
N ILE A 132 37.94 -12.92 8.41
CA ILE A 132 37.76 -11.62 7.74
C ILE A 132 38.57 -11.60 6.45
N PHE A 133 37.92 -11.40 5.31
CA PHE A 133 38.60 -11.33 4.01
C PHE A 133 38.39 -9.97 3.36
N GLU A 134 39.38 -9.07 3.44
CA GLU A 134 39.24 -7.66 3.03
C GLU A 134 39.00 -7.44 1.52
N ASN A 135 39.07 -8.49 0.71
CA ASN A 135 38.72 -8.44 -0.72
C ASN A 135 37.38 -9.14 -1.03
N GLY A 136 36.59 -9.43 0.01
CA GLY A 136 35.34 -10.17 -0.06
C GLY A 136 35.53 -11.68 -0.19
N SER A 137 34.40 -12.40 -0.18
CA SER A 137 34.34 -13.86 -0.30
C SER A 137 34.86 -14.36 -1.65
N SER A 138 35.69 -15.40 -1.65
CA SER A 138 36.28 -15.98 -2.86
C SER A 138 36.61 -17.46 -2.68
N GLY A 139 36.23 -18.30 -3.65
CA GLY A 139 36.45 -19.74 -3.54
C GLY A 139 35.71 -20.32 -2.33
N ASN A 140 36.47 -20.94 -1.40
CA ASN A 140 35.94 -21.49 -0.15
C ASN A 140 36.01 -20.50 1.02
N ASP A 141 36.64 -19.35 0.83
CA ASP A 141 36.85 -18.35 1.88
C ASP A 141 35.64 -17.42 1.91
N ARG A 142 34.82 -17.52 2.97
CA ARG A 142 33.67 -16.65 3.23
C ARG A 142 34.12 -15.48 4.09
N ASP A 143 33.87 -14.25 3.65
CA ASP A 143 34.01 -13.07 4.50
C ASP A 143 32.94 -13.06 5.58
N ALA A 144 33.31 -13.48 6.79
CA ALA A 144 32.39 -13.59 7.93
C ALA A 144 31.88 -12.23 8.43
N THR A 145 32.45 -11.11 7.98
CA THR A 145 31.88 -9.79 8.29
C THR A 145 30.45 -9.62 7.77
N LEU A 146 30.07 -10.27 6.67
CA LEU A 146 28.71 -10.23 6.14
C LEU A 146 27.67 -10.94 7.01
N GLU A 147 28.11 -11.72 7.99
CA GLU A 147 27.27 -12.49 8.91
C GLU A 147 27.33 -11.88 10.30
N GLU A 148 28.53 -11.84 10.91
CA GLU A 148 28.66 -11.41 12.30
C GLU A 148 28.30 -9.94 12.51
N VAL A 149 28.61 -9.08 11.53
CA VAL A 149 28.17 -7.67 11.62
C VAL A 149 26.67 -7.55 11.41
N LEU A 150 26.09 -8.39 10.53
CA LEU A 150 24.66 -8.41 10.28
C LEU A 150 23.89 -8.87 11.52
N HIS A 151 24.32 -9.95 12.19
CA HIS A 151 23.78 -10.43 13.47
C HIS A 151 23.73 -9.31 14.50
N LEU A 152 24.83 -8.57 14.70
CA LEU A 152 24.83 -7.43 15.63
C LEU A 152 23.74 -6.39 15.28
N VAL A 153 23.60 -6.06 13.99
CA VAL A 153 22.65 -5.04 13.50
C VAL A 153 21.20 -5.54 13.58
N THR A 154 20.93 -6.79 13.28
CA THR A 154 19.58 -7.36 13.26
C THR A 154 19.07 -7.66 14.67
N ASP A 155 19.88 -8.32 15.48
CA ASP A 155 19.44 -8.90 16.75
C ASP A 155 19.30 -7.81 17.82
N LEU A 156 20.22 -6.85 17.84
CA LEU A 156 20.24 -5.76 18.82
C LEU A 156 19.61 -4.46 18.29
N GLY A 157 19.40 -4.37 16.97
CA GLY A 157 18.88 -3.19 16.30
C GLY A 157 17.45 -3.41 15.79
N TRP A 158 17.30 -4.25 14.77
CA TRP A 158 16.02 -4.48 14.08
C TRP A 158 14.97 -5.16 14.95
N ASP A 159 15.31 -6.21 15.72
CA ASP A 159 14.37 -6.85 16.67
C ASP A 159 13.81 -5.79 17.64
N GLU A 160 14.68 -5.02 18.28
CA GLU A 160 14.26 -4.08 19.30
C GLU A 160 13.52 -2.85 18.76
N ALA A 161 13.81 -2.45 17.52
CA ALA A 161 13.17 -1.31 16.86
C ALA A 161 11.77 -1.69 16.35
N PHE A 162 11.62 -2.91 15.84
CA PHE A 162 10.39 -3.40 15.21
C PHE A 162 10.02 -4.80 15.71
N PRO A 163 9.69 -4.97 17.01
CA PRO A 163 9.56 -6.29 17.64
C PRO A 163 8.44 -7.16 17.08
N ASP A 164 7.39 -6.55 16.51
CA ASP A 164 6.28 -7.29 15.88
C ASP A 164 6.60 -7.73 14.44
N ILE A 165 7.61 -7.12 13.81
CA ILE A 165 8.02 -7.42 12.43
C ILE A 165 9.29 -8.27 12.43
N TRP A 166 10.37 -7.72 13.01
CA TRP A 166 11.72 -8.28 12.99
C TRP A 166 12.10 -8.98 14.30
N GLY A 167 11.18 -9.10 15.25
CA GLY A 167 11.52 -9.63 16.56
C GLY A 167 11.87 -11.12 16.56
N GLU A 168 12.84 -11.51 17.38
CA GLU A 168 13.30 -12.89 17.53
C GLU A 168 12.38 -13.70 18.46
N ARG A 169 11.08 -13.61 18.20
CA ARG A 169 10.03 -14.16 19.04
C ARG A 169 8.90 -14.71 18.21
N LYS A 170 8.30 -15.79 18.69
CA LYS A 170 7.12 -16.38 18.07
C LYS A 170 6.02 -15.32 17.86
N GLY A 171 5.49 -15.28 16.64
CA GLY A 171 4.39 -14.40 16.25
C GLY A 171 4.84 -13.10 15.59
N SER A 172 6.15 -12.77 15.60
CA SER A 172 6.65 -11.71 14.74
C SER A 172 6.54 -12.10 13.26
N SER A 173 6.53 -11.11 12.36
CA SER A 173 6.40 -11.37 10.93
C SER A 173 7.56 -12.20 10.37
N VAL A 174 8.79 -11.92 10.81
CA VAL A 174 10.00 -12.68 10.43
C VAL A 174 9.95 -14.11 10.95
N ALA A 175 9.47 -14.32 12.18
CA ALA A 175 9.33 -15.65 12.76
C ALA A 175 8.28 -16.48 12.00
N ASN A 176 7.18 -15.85 11.58
CA ASN A 176 6.16 -16.50 10.75
C ASN A 176 6.70 -16.88 9.36
N ALA A 177 7.54 -16.03 8.74
CA ALA A 177 8.21 -16.34 7.48
C ALA A 177 9.19 -17.52 7.64
N MET A 178 10.00 -17.52 8.71
CA MET A 178 10.90 -18.63 9.03
C MET A 178 10.14 -19.94 9.29
N ASP A 179 9.02 -19.89 10.02
CA ASP A 179 8.20 -21.08 10.28
C ASP A 179 7.63 -21.67 8.97
N LEU A 180 7.25 -20.83 8.01
CA LEU A 180 6.89 -21.29 6.66
C LEU A 180 8.09 -21.96 5.97
N ALA A 181 9.28 -21.36 6.06
CA ALA A 181 10.50 -21.87 5.45
C ALA A 181 10.96 -23.23 5.96
N ARG A 182 10.66 -23.51 7.23
CA ARG A 182 10.95 -24.78 7.91
C ARG A 182 9.81 -25.80 7.78
N GLY A 183 8.68 -25.42 7.18
CA GLY A 183 7.48 -26.26 7.05
C GLY A 183 6.68 -26.43 8.36
N GLY A 184 6.86 -25.52 9.32
CA GLY A 184 6.14 -25.47 10.59
C GLY A 184 6.92 -24.75 11.70
N TYR A 185 6.26 -24.56 12.85
CA TYR A 185 6.88 -24.01 14.05
C TYR A 185 7.71 -25.08 14.78
N PHE A 186 9.00 -24.81 14.98
CA PHE A 186 9.92 -25.63 15.77
C PHE A 186 10.68 -24.75 16.76
N GLU A 187 10.36 -24.88 18.05
CA GLU A 187 11.02 -24.12 19.13
C GLU A 187 12.51 -24.51 19.29
N ASN A 188 12.82 -25.80 19.11
CA ASN A 188 14.19 -26.32 19.09
C ASN A 188 14.38 -27.08 17.76
N VAL A 189 15.64 -27.23 17.33
CA VAL A 189 15.98 -27.99 16.13
C VAL A 189 15.40 -29.42 16.21
N PRO A 190 14.50 -29.82 15.29
CA PRO A 190 13.91 -31.15 15.27
C PRO A 190 14.90 -32.18 14.72
N ALA A 191 14.70 -33.46 15.07
CA ALA A 191 15.48 -34.56 14.52
C ALA A 191 15.39 -34.67 12.98
N GLN A 192 14.30 -34.16 12.39
CA GLN A 192 14.12 -34.09 10.94
C GLN A 192 13.11 -33.00 10.59
N TYR A 193 13.47 -32.12 9.65
CA TYR A 193 12.55 -31.16 9.03
C TYR A 193 11.71 -31.81 7.92
N PRO A 194 10.52 -31.27 7.60
CA PRO A 194 9.75 -31.65 6.42
C PRO A 194 10.58 -31.58 5.13
N GLU A 195 10.37 -32.51 4.18
CA GLU A 195 11.09 -32.52 2.89
C GLU A 195 10.87 -31.25 2.04
N SER A 196 9.80 -30.50 2.32
CA SER A 196 9.49 -29.23 1.65
C SER A 196 10.19 -28.02 2.28
N ALA A 197 10.90 -28.18 3.38
CA ALA A 197 11.64 -27.08 4.03
C ALA A 197 12.79 -26.62 3.13
N TRP A 198 12.93 -25.31 2.96
CA TRP A 198 14.06 -24.69 2.25
C TRP A 198 15.04 -23.99 3.18
N TYR A 199 14.65 -23.84 4.45
CA TYR A 199 15.51 -23.50 5.56
C TYR A 199 15.46 -24.64 6.59
N THR A 200 16.63 -25.14 7.00
CA THR A 200 16.82 -26.05 8.12
C THR A 200 18.01 -25.55 8.95
N TYR A 201 18.25 -26.15 10.11
CA TYR A 201 19.39 -25.80 10.95
C TYR A 201 19.89 -27.06 11.64
N ASP A 202 21.19 -27.24 11.79
CA ASP A 202 21.79 -28.50 12.25
C ASP A 202 22.39 -28.43 13.67
N ASP A 203 22.55 -27.23 14.26
CA ASP A 203 22.94 -27.09 15.66
C ASP A 203 21.78 -27.41 16.60
N GLU A 204 21.76 -28.65 17.12
CA GLU A 204 20.78 -29.13 18.09
C GLU A 204 20.74 -28.32 19.42
N THR A 205 21.73 -27.46 19.67
CA THR A 205 21.79 -26.61 20.86
C THR A 205 21.16 -25.23 20.66
N SER A 206 20.80 -24.88 19.42
CA SER A 206 20.19 -23.60 19.07
C SER A 206 18.75 -23.47 19.57
N ASP A 207 18.44 -22.31 20.13
CA ASP A 207 17.08 -21.93 20.48
C ASP A 207 16.36 -21.25 19.29
N TYR A 208 15.09 -20.88 19.50
CA TYR A 208 14.25 -20.28 18.46
C TYR A 208 14.73 -18.89 18.01
N PRO A 209 15.12 -17.97 18.92
CA PRO A 209 15.76 -16.70 18.55
C PRO A 209 16.96 -16.88 17.61
N THR A 210 17.93 -17.74 17.97
CA THR A 210 19.12 -17.95 17.14
C THR A 210 18.77 -18.46 15.73
N GLN A 211 17.75 -19.32 15.60
CA GLN A 211 17.28 -19.76 14.29
C GLN A 211 16.69 -18.61 13.45
N ILE A 212 16.07 -17.59 14.08
CA ILE A 212 15.58 -16.40 13.37
C ILE A 212 16.75 -15.56 12.89
N THR A 213 17.74 -15.32 13.75
CA THR A 213 18.98 -14.59 13.42
C THR A 213 19.62 -15.16 12.15
N GLU A 214 19.82 -16.48 12.13
CA GLU A 214 20.41 -17.20 11.01
C GLU A 214 19.54 -17.15 9.76
N TYR A 215 18.22 -17.29 9.91
CA TYR A 215 17.28 -17.14 8.79
C TYR A 215 17.35 -15.74 8.14
N VAL A 216 17.45 -14.69 8.95
CA VAL A 216 17.61 -13.30 8.46
C VAL A 216 18.94 -13.13 7.76
N TYR A 217 20.03 -13.69 8.30
CA TYR A 217 21.33 -13.71 7.63
C TYR A 217 21.24 -14.38 6.25
N TRP A 218 20.70 -15.59 6.19
CA TRP A 218 20.57 -16.35 4.95
C TRP A 218 19.73 -15.61 3.91
N ALA A 219 18.58 -15.05 4.31
CA ALA A 219 17.70 -14.31 3.42
C ALA A 219 18.35 -13.01 2.90
N THR A 220 18.91 -12.20 3.81
CA THR A 220 19.50 -10.90 3.47
C THR A 220 20.70 -11.06 2.55
N THR A 221 21.62 -11.95 2.90
CA THR A 221 22.82 -12.19 2.09
C THR A 221 22.50 -12.87 0.76
N THR A 222 21.48 -13.73 0.67
CA THR A 222 20.99 -14.21 -0.64
C THR A 222 20.44 -13.06 -1.48
N HIS A 223 19.62 -12.20 -0.87
CA HIS A 223 19.00 -11.06 -1.58
C HIS A 223 20.05 -10.10 -2.14
N LEU A 224 21.11 -9.84 -1.36
CA LEU A 224 22.23 -8.98 -1.74
C LEU A 224 23.24 -9.68 -2.69
N GLY A 225 23.08 -10.98 -2.95
CA GLY A 225 23.93 -11.75 -3.86
C GLY A 225 25.21 -12.33 -3.22
N ALA A 226 25.39 -12.17 -1.91
CA ALA A 226 26.50 -12.76 -1.15
C ALA A 226 26.44 -14.29 -1.05
N GLN A 227 25.34 -14.93 -1.43
CA GLN A 227 25.24 -16.39 -1.47
C GLN A 227 25.64 -17.00 -2.82
N ASN A 228 26.06 -16.19 -3.81
CA ASN A 228 26.40 -16.65 -5.17
C ASN A 228 27.69 -16.03 -5.74
N TRP A 229 28.76 -15.92 -4.93
CA TRP A 229 30.06 -15.46 -5.44
C TRP A 229 30.77 -16.51 -6.30
N GLN A 230 31.75 -16.06 -7.07
CA GLN A 230 32.53 -16.92 -7.95
C GLN A 230 33.31 -17.98 -7.17
N GLY A 231 32.94 -19.24 -7.37
CA GLY A 231 33.62 -20.39 -6.76
C GLY A 231 32.97 -20.92 -5.48
N ARG A 232 31.86 -20.31 -5.01
CA ARG A 232 31.08 -20.87 -3.90
C ARG A 232 30.50 -22.22 -4.30
N ASN A 233 30.70 -23.24 -3.46
CA ASN A 233 30.07 -24.55 -3.67
C ASN A 233 28.76 -24.65 -2.88
N HIS A 234 27.63 -24.50 -3.58
CA HIS A 234 26.30 -24.55 -2.97
C HIS A 234 25.97 -25.91 -2.34
N SER A 235 26.61 -27.01 -2.76
CA SER A 235 26.35 -28.34 -2.17
C SER A 235 26.81 -28.48 -0.71
N ASN A 236 27.56 -27.49 -0.19
CA ASN A 236 28.07 -27.54 1.18
C ASN A 236 27.02 -27.09 2.21
N TYR A 237 26.01 -26.33 1.79
CA TYR A 237 25.00 -25.75 2.69
C TYR A 237 23.57 -25.87 2.16
N ASN A 238 23.36 -26.48 0.98
CA ASN A 238 22.01 -26.63 0.41
C ASN A 238 21.06 -27.50 1.24
N ASN A 239 21.57 -28.26 2.20
CA ASN A 239 20.74 -28.98 3.16
C ASN A 239 20.15 -28.02 4.21
N GLU A 240 20.85 -26.93 4.51
CA GLU A 240 20.46 -25.88 5.45
C GLU A 240 19.66 -24.78 4.74
N TRP A 241 20.14 -24.27 3.60
CA TRP A 241 19.53 -23.17 2.87
C TRP A 241 19.50 -23.40 1.35
N THR A 242 18.30 -23.43 0.77
CA THR A 242 18.12 -23.77 -0.65
C THR A 242 18.29 -22.57 -1.62
N PRO A 243 17.66 -21.40 -1.41
CA PRO A 243 17.73 -20.32 -2.40
C PRO A 243 19.03 -19.52 -2.31
N TYR A 244 19.92 -19.65 -3.29
CA TYR A 244 21.23 -18.95 -3.28
C TYR A 244 21.32 -17.76 -4.25
N THR A 245 20.26 -17.43 -5.01
CA THR A 245 20.18 -16.18 -5.79
C THR A 245 18.97 -15.36 -5.37
N LYS A 246 19.02 -14.04 -5.64
CA LYS A 246 17.91 -13.11 -5.38
C LYS A 246 16.60 -13.57 -6.03
N GLU A 247 16.67 -14.07 -7.27
CA GLU A 247 15.50 -14.56 -8.01
C GLU A 247 14.95 -15.86 -7.43
N MET A 248 15.82 -16.78 -7.01
CA MET A 248 15.41 -18.00 -6.32
C MET A 248 14.71 -17.67 -5.01
N LEU A 249 15.26 -16.74 -4.22
CA LEU A 249 14.67 -16.32 -2.97
C LEU A 249 13.28 -15.72 -3.16
N ALA A 250 13.11 -14.83 -4.13
CA ALA A 250 11.80 -14.24 -4.43
C ALA A 250 10.73 -15.27 -4.84
N GLN A 251 11.15 -16.40 -5.43
CA GLN A 251 10.24 -17.49 -5.82
C GLN A 251 9.97 -18.45 -4.67
N THR A 252 10.98 -18.77 -3.87
CA THR A 252 10.90 -19.77 -2.80
C THR A 252 10.30 -19.18 -1.53
N ASP A 253 10.66 -17.95 -1.18
CA ASP A 253 10.29 -17.29 0.07
C ASP A 253 9.82 -15.85 -0.16
N PRO A 254 8.65 -15.66 -0.81
CA PRO A 254 8.09 -14.33 -1.03
C PRO A 254 7.73 -13.63 0.28
N ALA A 255 7.54 -14.36 1.39
CA ALA A 255 7.20 -13.81 2.70
C ALA A 255 8.36 -12.96 3.24
N ILE A 256 9.57 -13.52 3.35
CA ILE A 256 10.73 -12.74 3.81
C ILE A 256 11.14 -11.66 2.82
N VAL A 257 10.99 -11.90 1.51
CA VAL A 257 11.27 -10.87 0.51
C VAL A 257 10.35 -9.67 0.67
N SER A 258 9.05 -9.89 0.87
CA SER A 258 8.09 -8.81 1.12
C SER A 258 8.41 -8.02 2.38
N LEU A 259 8.92 -8.67 3.43
CA LEU A 259 9.37 -7.99 4.64
C LEU A 259 10.65 -7.17 4.38
N MET A 260 11.67 -7.77 3.77
CA MET A 260 12.94 -7.08 3.49
C MET A 260 12.79 -5.92 2.51
N THR A 261 11.82 -5.95 1.59
CA THR A 261 11.59 -4.90 0.58
C THR A 261 10.36 -4.04 0.85
N SER A 262 9.84 -4.02 2.09
CA SER A 262 8.73 -3.12 2.44
C SER A 262 9.18 -1.66 2.35
N ASP A 263 8.29 -0.79 1.88
CA ASP A 263 8.53 0.67 1.88
C ASP A 263 8.31 1.30 3.26
N ASP A 264 7.81 0.54 4.24
CA ASP A 264 7.54 1.02 5.61
C ASP A 264 8.82 1.29 6.42
N TYR A 265 9.94 0.69 6.02
CA TYR A 265 11.24 0.84 6.68
C TYR A 265 12.39 0.56 5.70
N ARG A 266 13.59 1.04 6.03
CA ARG A 266 14.77 0.96 5.15
C ARG A 266 15.69 -0.21 5.53
N PHE A 267 15.23 -1.44 5.33
CA PHE A 267 16.06 -2.63 5.56
C PHE A 267 17.22 -2.70 4.54
N PRO A 268 18.45 -3.12 4.92
CA PRO A 268 19.63 -3.03 4.05
C PRO A 268 19.63 -4.05 2.90
N VAL A 269 18.91 -3.74 1.82
CA VAL A 269 18.72 -4.61 0.63
C VAL A 269 19.25 -4.02 -0.68
N MET A 270 19.87 -2.84 -0.64
CA MET A 270 20.27 -2.08 -1.83
C MET A 270 21.65 -2.47 -2.35
N LYS A 271 22.66 -2.44 -1.48
CA LYS A 271 24.06 -2.69 -1.81
C LYS A 271 24.62 -3.79 -0.91
N LEU A 272 25.32 -4.75 -1.51
CA LEU A 272 26.08 -5.72 -0.72
C LEU A 272 27.28 -5.01 -0.09
N PRO A 273 27.48 -5.08 1.25
CA PRO A 273 28.67 -4.55 1.88
C PRO A 273 29.95 -5.13 1.28
N ASP A 274 30.93 -4.27 1.02
CA ASP A 274 32.21 -4.62 0.41
C ASP A 274 33.41 -4.22 1.29
N GLY A 275 33.14 -3.61 2.45
CA GLY A 275 34.15 -3.17 3.41
C GLY A 275 34.91 -1.92 2.97
N ASN A 276 34.41 -1.19 1.98
CA ASN A 276 34.95 0.08 1.53
C ASN A 276 33.92 1.20 1.67
N TYR A 277 33.32 1.29 2.86
CA TYR A 277 32.48 2.41 3.24
C TYR A 277 33.22 3.71 3.01
N SER A 278 32.83 4.34 1.92
CA SER A 278 33.09 5.73 1.68
C SER A 278 31.74 6.35 1.75
N VAL A 279 31.60 7.42 2.55
CA VAL A 279 30.53 8.38 2.28
C VAL A 279 30.78 8.74 0.84
N SER A 280 29.97 8.18 -0.03
CA SER A 280 30.07 8.44 -1.44
C SER A 280 29.89 9.94 -1.47
N ALA A 281 30.96 10.68 -1.78
CA ALA A 281 30.80 12.00 -2.33
C ALA A 281 30.05 11.71 -3.61
N ASN A 282 28.73 11.71 -3.47
CA ASN A 282 27.81 10.81 -4.15
C ASN A 282 28.04 10.92 -5.63
N ASN A 283 28.81 10.03 -6.25
CA ASN A 283 29.18 10.21 -7.64
C ASN A 283 29.52 11.67 -7.99
N GLY A 284 30.20 12.45 -7.12
CA GLY A 284 30.00 13.88 -6.71
C GLY A 284 29.51 14.97 -7.69
N ASN A 285 29.30 14.57 -8.93
CA ASN A 285 28.85 15.25 -10.10
C ASN A 285 27.58 14.62 -10.76
N ALA A 286 26.99 13.56 -10.22
CA ALA A 286 25.71 13.00 -10.68
C ALA A 286 24.58 13.45 -9.76
N SER A 287 23.44 13.79 -10.36
CA SER A 287 22.27 14.26 -9.63
C SER A 287 21.45 13.06 -9.16
N SER A 288 20.92 13.11 -7.94
CA SER A 288 20.04 12.05 -7.40
C SER A 288 18.65 12.09 -8.03
N ILE A 289 18.24 13.25 -8.55
CA ILE A 289 16.92 13.45 -9.16
C ILE A 289 16.93 13.12 -10.67
N LEU A 290 17.98 13.54 -11.36
CA LEU A 290 18.18 13.38 -12.80
C LEU A 290 19.60 12.90 -13.10
N PRO A 291 19.83 11.57 -13.12
CA PRO A 291 21.14 10.97 -13.32
C PRO A 291 21.89 11.41 -14.59
N ALA A 292 21.17 11.88 -15.62
CA ALA A 292 21.75 12.38 -16.88
C ALA A 292 22.24 13.85 -16.82
N SER A 293 22.11 14.53 -15.67
CA SER A 293 22.49 15.94 -15.54
C SER A 293 23.99 16.13 -15.38
N THR A 294 24.51 17.25 -15.90
CA THR A 294 25.92 17.62 -15.78
C THR A 294 26.13 18.47 -14.54
N HIS A 295 27.02 18.08 -13.63
CA HIS A 295 27.37 18.91 -12.48
C HIS A 295 28.24 20.12 -12.83
N LEU A 296 28.04 21.21 -12.10
CA LEU A 296 28.62 22.51 -12.41
C LEU A 296 29.81 22.91 -11.50
N GLY A 297 30.34 21.98 -10.70
CA GLY A 297 31.70 22.07 -10.15
C GLY A 297 31.88 22.74 -8.78
N SER A 298 30.82 23.15 -8.09
CA SER A 298 30.83 23.42 -6.64
C SER A 298 29.39 23.48 -6.11
N SER A 299 29.11 22.91 -4.93
CA SER A 299 27.76 22.66 -4.40
C SER A 299 26.92 21.68 -5.23
N ASN A 300 25.72 21.31 -4.76
CA ASN A 300 24.79 20.39 -5.44
C ASN A 300 24.11 21.02 -6.67
N TRP A 301 24.84 21.73 -7.52
CA TRP A 301 24.30 22.38 -8.74
C TRP A 301 24.53 21.51 -9.97
N TYR A 302 23.47 21.33 -10.74
CA TYR A 302 23.42 20.49 -11.93
C TYR A 302 22.75 21.22 -13.09
N GLU A 303 23.12 20.85 -14.31
CA GLU A 303 22.49 21.28 -15.57
C GLU A 303 21.88 20.06 -16.26
N SER A 304 20.55 20.04 -16.33
CA SER A 304 19.78 19.10 -17.15
C SER A 304 19.59 19.67 -18.56
N SER A 305 19.73 18.83 -19.58
CA SER A 305 19.53 19.20 -20.99
C SER A 305 18.11 19.68 -21.31
N TRP A 306 17.14 19.35 -20.46
CA TRP A 306 15.74 19.71 -20.63
C TRP A 306 15.21 20.56 -19.48
N LEU A 307 15.46 20.19 -18.22
CA LEU A 307 14.96 20.94 -17.06
C LEU A 307 15.76 22.24 -16.81
N GLY A 308 16.97 22.35 -17.35
CA GLY A 308 17.87 23.47 -17.14
C GLY A 308 18.68 23.33 -15.85
N VAL A 309 19.12 24.45 -15.30
CA VAL A 309 20.00 24.49 -14.11
C VAL A 309 19.17 24.40 -12.83
N TYR A 310 19.59 23.56 -11.89
CA TYR A 310 18.96 23.41 -10.58
C TYR A 310 19.96 23.00 -9.50
N PHE A 311 19.59 23.23 -8.25
CA PHE A 311 20.32 22.82 -7.05
C PHE A 311 19.57 21.70 -6.33
N GLU A 312 20.24 20.67 -5.85
CA GLU A 312 19.63 19.57 -5.08
C GLU A 312 19.88 19.69 -3.58
N SER A 313 18.84 19.49 -2.78
CA SER A 313 18.88 19.38 -1.32
C SER A 313 18.70 17.91 -0.89
N SER A 314 19.15 17.57 0.32
CA SER A 314 19.13 16.20 0.89
C SER A 314 17.73 15.61 1.15
N ASN A 315 16.65 16.37 0.98
CA ASN A 315 15.28 15.98 1.38
C ASN A 315 14.34 15.95 0.17
N SER A 316 14.82 15.51 -0.99
CA SER A 316 14.05 15.47 -2.24
C SER A 316 13.56 16.85 -2.75
N TRP A 317 14.10 17.95 -2.20
CA TRP A 317 13.84 19.30 -2.67
C TRP A 317 14.92 19.73 -3.66
N ILE A 318 14.52 20.32 -4.78
CA ILE A 318 15.41 21.01 -5.72
C ILE A 318 15.06 22.49 -5.79
N TYR A 319 16.04 23.34 -6.09
CA TYR A 319 15.82 24.73 -6.48
C TYR A 319 16.15 24.91 -7.96
N GLN A 320 15.14 25.02 -8.81
CA GLN A 320 15.30 25.24 -10.24
C GLN A 320 15.27 26.75 -10.54
N ILE A 321 16.18 27.23 -11.40
CA ILE A 321 16.45 28.68 -11.52
C ILE A 321 15.25 29.56 -11.92
N ASN A 322 14.25 29.00 -12.58
CA ASN A 322 13.07 29.69 -13.09
C ASN A 322 11.79 29.35 -12.33
N LEU A 323 11.69 28.15 -11.76
CA LEU A 323 10.50 27.68 -11.03
C LEU A 323 10.65 27.82 -9.50
N GLY A 324 11.86 27.96 -8.96
CA GLY A 324 12.08 28.05 -7.52
C GLY A 324 12.19 26.68 -6.85
N TRP A 325 11.72 26.57 -5.60
CA TRP A 325 11.81 25.34 -4.81
C TRP A 325 10.72 24.35 -5.23
N LEU A 326 11.15 23.15 -5.61
CA LEU A 326 10.31 22.04 -6.03
C LEU A 326 10.61 20.81 -5.19
N TYR A 327 9.59 20.10 -4.72
CA TYR A 327 9.74 18.82 -4.02
C TYR A 327 9.44 17.66 -4.97
N ILE A 328 10.35 16.69 -5.07
CA ILE A 328 10.28 15.59 -6.03
C ILE A 328 10.28 14.26 -5.25
N PRO A 329 9.12 13.71 -4.88
CA PRO A 329 9.01 12.57 -3.97
C PRO A 329 9.62 11.28 -4.55
N PHE A 330 9.60 11.16 -5.88
CA PHE A 330 10.18 10.06 -6.62
C PHE A 330 10.57 10.55 -8.02
N SER A 331 11.76 10.19 -8.47
CA SER A 331 12.25 10.47 -9.82
C SER A 331 12.91 9.24 -10.40
N ASN A 332 12.45 8.79 -11.56
CA ASN A 332 13.25 7.94 -12.44
C ASN A 332 13.86 8.82 -13.54
N ALA A 333 14.81 8.28 -14.31
CA ALA A 333 15.54 9.03 -15.32
C ALA A 333 14.67 9.64 -16.46
N GLU A 334 13.37 9.34 -16.50
CA GLU A 334 12.50 9.69 -17.63
C GLU A 334 11.30 10.56 -17.24
N ASN A 335 10.73 10.42 -16.04
CA ASN A 335 9.58 11.19 -15.57
C ASN A 335 9.60 11.42 -14.06
N PHE A 336 9.02 12.55 -13.62
CA PHE A 336 8.82 12.81 -12.20
C PHE A 336 7.66 13.77 -11.94
N TRP A 337 7.04 13.58 -10.77
CA TRP A 337 6.18 14.57 -10.13
C TRP A 337 7.04 15.60 -9.40
N MET A 338 6.68 16.88 -9.51
CA MET A 338 7.29 17.97 -8.75
C MET A 338 6.20 18.79 -8.07
N TYR A 339 6.40 19.10 -6.79
CA TYR A 339 5.50 19.93 -6.01
C TYR A 339 6.12 21.31 -5.82
N ASP A 340 5.41 22.34 -6.26
CA ASP A 340 5.73 23.74 -5.97
C ASP A 340 4.79 24.26 -4.87
N ALA A 341 5.27 25.13 -3.98
CA ALA A 341 4.46 25.63 -2.88
C ALA A 341 3.19 26.38 -3.35
N ASP A 342 3.28 27.10 -4.47
CA ASP A 342 2.18 27.84 -5.07
C ASP A 342 1.54 27.03 -6.22
N LEU A 343 2.35 26.45 -7.11
CA LEU A 343 1.91 25.72 -8.30
C LEU A 343 1.40 24.28 -8.02
N LYS A 344 1.56 23.78 -6.79
CA LYS A 344 1.20 22.43 -6.33
C LYS A 344 1.82 21.33 -7.19
N TRP A 345 1.11 20.22 -7.41
CA TRP A 345 1.66 19.07 -8.13
C TRP A 345 1.69 19.31 -9.64
N LEU A 346 2.89 19.17 -10.20
CA LEU A 346 3.18 19.22 -11.62
C LEU A 346 3.82 17.90 -12.04
N TRP A 347 3.48 17.39 -13.22
CA TRP A 347 4.12 16.19 -13.79
C TRP A 347 4.71 16.48 -15.17
N THR A 348 5.86 15.89 -15.46
CA THR A 348 6.48 15.98 -16.79
C THR A 348 7.42 14.79 -17.03
N THR A 349 7.82 14.62 -18.30
CA THR A 349 8.91 13.73 -18.71
C THR A 349 10.00 14.52 -19.46
N SER A 350 11.17 13.91 -19.62
CA SER A 350 12.27 14.47 -20.42
C SER A 350 11.92 14.65 -21.91
N THR A 351 10.97 13.87 -22.44
CA THR A 351 10.54 13.90 -23.84
C THR A 351 9.42 14.89 -24.13
N ILE A 352 8.65 15.29 -23.10
CA ILE A 352 7.51 16.21 -23.25
C ILE A 352 7.77 17.61 -22.69
N TYR A 353 8.72 17.76 -21.76
CA TYR A 353 9.08 19.07 -21.22
C TYR A 353 9.45 20.05 -22.35
N PRO A 354 8.96 21.31 -22.35
CA PRO A 354 8.36 22.00 -21.21
C PRO A 354 6.83 21.93 -21.13
N TRP A 355 6.18 20.94 -21.75
CA TRP A 355 4.82 20.61 -21.36
C TRP A 355 4.82 20.02 -19.95
N VAL A 356 4.08 20.66 -19.06
CA VAL A 356 3.85 20.22 -17.68
C VAL A 356 2.37 19.96 -17.48
N TYR A 357 2.03 18.81 -16.93
CA TYR A 357 0.69 18.51 -16.47
C TYR A 357 0.50 19.15 -15.11
N VAL A 358 -0.52 19.99 -14.96
CA VAL A 358 -0.80 20.71 -13.72
C VAL A 358 -1.95 20.02 -13.02
N ASN A 359 -1.67 19.34 -11.90
CA ASN A 359 -2.64 18.47 -11.23
C ASN A 359 -3.89 19.23 -10.78
N GLU A 360 -3.74 20.43 -10.23
CA GLU A 360 -4.86 21.20 -9.68
C GLU A 360 -5.88 21.66 -10.73
N ILE A 361 -5.52 21.56 -12.01
CA ILE A 361 -6.42 21.88 -13.11
C ILE A 361 -6.60 20.72 -14.09
N LYS A 362 -6.02 19.57 -13.76
CA LYS A 362 -6.03 18.33 -14.55
C LYS A 362 -5.72 18.53 -16.04
N ASP A 363 -4.87 19.49 -16.37
CA ASP A 363 -4.63 19.91 -17.76
C ASP A 363 -3.15 20.23 -18.02
N TRP A 364 -2.75 20.13 -19.28
CA TRP A 364 -1.40 20.40 -19.76
C TRP A 364 -1.18 21.89 -19.99
N ARG A 365 -0.02 22.39 -19.57
CA ARG A 365 0.46 23.75 -19.85
C ARG A 365 1.83 23.68 -20.50
N TYR A 366 2.07 24.47 -21.53
CA TYR A 366 3.41 24.61 -22.09
C TYR A 366 4.14 25.74 -21.34
N TYR A 367 5.18 25.39 -20.59
CA TYR A 367 5.92 26.34 -19.75
C TYR A 367 7.05 27.03 -20.53
N LEU A 368 7.18 28.35 -20.40
CA LEU A 368 8.37 29.10 -20.80
C LEU A 368 8.75 30.10 -19.70
N PRO A 369 10.00 30.08 -19.20
CA PRO A 369 10.43 30.93 -18.09
C PRO A 369 10.09 32.42 -18.18
N GLN A 370 10.12 33.00 -19.39
CA GLN A 370 9.87 34.43 -19.60
C GLN A 370 8.39 34.78 -19.77
N LEU A 371 7.56 33.81 -20.16
CA LEU A 371 6.17 34.03 -20.56
C LEU A 371 5.16 33.33 -19.62
N GLY A 372 5.61 32.41 -18.77
CA GLY A 372 4.78 31.64 -17.85
C GLY A 372 4.23 30.38 -18.52
N PHE A 373 2.92 30.18 -18.47
CA PHE A 373 2.22 28.97 -18.89
C PHE A 373 1.30 29.26 -20.08
N TYR A 374 1.53 28.60 -21.20
CA TYR A 374 0.70 28.75 -22.39
C TYR A 374 -0.42 27.72 -22.41
N ARG A 375 -1.61 28.20 -22.75
CA ARG A 375 -2.84 27.42 -22.86
C ARG A 375 -3.23 27.30 -24.34
N ALA A 376 -3.25 26.08 -24.87
CA ALA A 376 -3.34 25.83 -26.31
C ALA A 376 -4.72 26.14 -26.92
N ASP A 377 -5.80 25.91 -26.17
CA ASP A 377 -7.19 26.13 -26.58
C ASP A 377 -7.53 27.61 -26.78
N THR A 378 -7.00 28.48 -25.92
CA THR A 378 -7.25 29.92 -25.88
C THR A 378 -6.12 30.72 -26.52
N GLN A 379 -4.98 30.09 -26.77
CA GLN A 379 -3.78 30.70 -27.34
C GLN A 379 -3.24 31.87 -26.51
N MET A 380 -3.38 31.79 -25.18
CA MET A 380 -2.95 32.82 -24.25
C MET A 380 -1.85 32.32 -23.30
N TRP A 381 -1.02 33.25 -22.84
CA TRP A 381 -0.04 33.04 -21.77
C TRP A 381 -0.62 33.52 -20.45
N SER A 382 -0.36 32.76 -19.38
CA SER A 382 -0.63 33.17 -18.00
C SER A 382 0.65 33.18 -17.17
N SER A 383 0.78 34.16 -16.28
CA SER A 383 1.81 34.18 -15.24
C SER A 383 1.55 33.06 -14.20
N PRO A 384 2.55 32.64 -13.41
CA PRO A 384 2.35 31.70 -12.30
C PRO A 384 1.21 32.13 -11.37
N SER A 385 1.11 33.42 -11.02
CA SER A 385 0.01 33.94 -10.19
C SER A 385 -1.36 33.83 -10.85
N GLU A 386 -1.46 33.99 -12.18
CA GLU A 386 -2.71 33.82 -12.91
C GLU A 386 -3.09 32.35 -13.04
N LEU A 387 -2.11 31.44 -13.17
CA LEU A 387 -2.31 30.01 -13.12
C LEU A 387 -2.75 29.54 -11.72
N VAL A 388 -2.14 30.06 -10.65
CA VAL A 388 -2.60 29.80 -9.27
C VAL A 388 -4.03 30.33 -9.04
N THR A 389 -4.38 31.46 -9.65
CA THR A 389 -5.76 31.97 -9.63
C THR A 389 -6.72 31.05 -10.40
N GLU A 390 -6.24 30.28 -11.37
CA GLU A 390 -7.00 29.20 -12.03
C GLU A 390 -7.20 28.02 -11.08
N PHE A 391 -6.25 27.70 -10.19
CA PHE A 391 -6.41 26.64 -9.18
C PHE A 391 -7.50 26.97 -8.18
N SER A 392 -7.47 28.21 -7.67
CA SER A 392 -8.51 28.70 -6.76
C SER A 392 -9.87 28.87 -7.45
N LYS A 393 -9.93 28.71 -8.78
CA LYS A 393 -11.17 28.55 -9.54
C LYS A 393 -11.49 27.09 -9.84
N ASN A 394 -10.51 26.19 -9.91
CA ASN A 394 -10.69 24.76 -10.20
C ASN A 394 -10.96 23.87 -8.99
N ASP A 395 -10.77 24.35 -7.75
CA ASP A 395 -11.52 23.82 -6.58
C ASP A 395 -13.05 23.94 -6.77
N SER A 396 -13.50 24.64 -7.82
CA SER A 396 -14.91 24.81 -8.19
C SER A 396 -15.25 24.46 -9.65
N VAL A 397 -14.36 23.81 -10.40
CA VAL A 397 -14.73 23.24 -11.69
C VAL A 397 -14.71 21.73 -11.57
N ALA A 398 -15.84 21.19 -11.10
CA ALA A 398 -16.15 19.78 -11.14
C ALA A 398 -15.75 19.21 -12.51
N TYR A 399 -15.07 18.07 -12.52
CA TYR A 399 -14.88 17.29 -13.74
C TYR A 399 -16.24 17.11 -14.42
N THR A 400 -16.37 17.62 -15.65
CA THR A 400 -17.60 17.52 -16.43
C THR A 400 -17.32 16.68 -17.68
N SER A 401 -18.10 15.62 -17.84
CA SER A 401 -18.12 14.77 -19.03
C SER A 401 -19.57 14.51 -19.41
N ALA A 402 -19.83 14.20 -20.69
CA ALA A 402 -21.17 13.92 -21.18
C ALA A 402 -21.80 12.65 -20.56
N TYR A 403 -21.00 11.81 -19.89
CA TYR A 403 -21.50 10.63 -19.17
C TYR A 403 -22.14 11.01 -17.82
N TYR A 404 -21.70 12.09 -17.18
CA TYR A 404 -22.28 12.58 -15.93
C TYR A 404 -23.44 13.49 -16.28
N SER A 405 -24.66 12.99 -16.12
CA SER A 405 -25.90 13.67 -16.51
C SER A 405 -26.88 13.71 -15.34
N SER A 406 -27.52 14.84 -15.14
CA SER A 406 -28.50 15.04 -14.07
C SER A 406 -29.82 15.59 -14.59
N GLY A 407 -30.80 14.70 -14.74
CA GLY A 407 -32.09 15.01 -15.35
C GLY A 407 -33.08 15.69 -14.41
N THR A 408 -34.08 16.36 -15.00
CA THR A 408 -35.25 16.83 -14.26
C THR A 408 -36.25 15.70 -14.01
N ILE A 409 -37.05 15.78 -12.94
CA ILE A 409 -38.23 14.92 -12.79
C ILE A 409 -39.20 15.18 -13.95
N THR A 410 -39.63 14.12 -14.64
CA THR A 410 -40.55 14.19 -15.77
C THR A 410 -41.70 13.20 -15.61
N SER A 411 -42.91 13.59 -16.04
CA SER A 411 -44.06 12.67 -16.04
C SER A 411 -43.79 11.49 -16.98
N ASN A 412 -44.08 10.29 -16.53
CA ASN A 412 -43.83 9.06 -17.26
C ASN A 412 -44.97 8.06 -17.09
N ASN A 413 -46.04 8.29 -17.84
CA ASN A 413 -47.25 7.46 -17.80
C ASN A 413 -47.13 6.16 -18.61
N ASN A 414 -45.95 5.89 -19.21
CA ASN A 414 -45.73 4.73 -20.07
C ASN A 414 -45.09 3.55 -19.33
N ILE A 415 -44.58 3.77 -18.11
CA ILE A 415 -44.00 2.70 -17.28
C ILE A 415 -45.12 1.86 -16.70
N SER A 416 -45.87 2.36 -15.72
CA SER A 416 -46.97 1.63 -15.10
C SER A 416 -47.96 2.57 -14.42
N ALA A 417 -49.11 2.05 -14.02
CA ALA A 417 -50.05 2.75 -13.17
C ALA A 417 -49.51 3.03 -11.76
N TRP A 418 -48.39 2.40 -11.37
CA TRP A 418 -47.78 2.55 -10.06
C TRP A 418 -46.76 3.71 -10.02
N PHE A 419 -45.97 3.87 -11.08
CA PHE A 419 -44.97 4.94 -11.20
C PHE A 419 -45.40 5.99 -12.24
N ASP A 420 -45.62 7.23 -11.81
CA ASP A 420 -46.20 8.29 -12.66
C ASP A 420 -45.17 9.29 -13.21
N ARG A 421 -43.93 9.22 -12.71
CA ARG A 421 -42.82 10.10 -13.10
C ARG A 421 -41.47 9.39 -12.91
N SER A 422 -40.46 9.93 -13.57
CA SER A 422 -39.10 9.40 -13.54
C SER A 422 -38.04 10.51 -13.54
N LEU A 423 -36.86 10.19 -13.04
CA LEU A 423 -35.66 11.03 -13.08
C LEU A 423 -34.48 10.15 -13.53
N GLU A 424 -33.64 10.65 -14.43
CA GLU A 424 -32.39 9.98 -14.83
C GLU A 424 -31.21 10.70 -14.18
N ILE A 425 -30.28 9.94 -13.60
CA ILE A 425 -29.07 10.47 -12.96
C ILE A 425 -27.90 9.53 -13.19
N ASN A 426 -26.84 10.01 -13.83
CA ASN A 426 -25.57 9.29 -14.05
C ASN A 426 -25.78 7.83 -14.50
N GLY A 427 -26.62 7.64 -15.54
CA GLY A 427 -26.94 6.33 -16.11
C GLY A 427 -28.00 5.52 -15.36
N LEU A 428 -28.41 5.92 -14.16
CA LEU A 428 -29.45 5.25 -13.36
C LEU A 428 -30.82 5.89 -13.55
N GLN A 429 -31.84 5.07 -13.77
CA GLN A 429 -33.23 5.50 -13.83
C GLN A 429 -33.92 5.40 -12.46
N LEU A 430 -34.44 6.52 -11.94
CA LEU A 430 -35.31 6.53 -10.76
C LEU A 430 -36.78 6.53 -11.19
N PHE A 431 -37.55 5.52 -10.80
CA PHE A 431 -39.00 5.47 -10.98
C PHE A 431 -39.72 5.88 -9.70
N VAL A 432 -40.59 6.87 -9.77
CA VAL A 432 -41.19 7.50 -8.58
C VAL A 432 -42.69 7.22 -8.53
N ALA A 433 -43.15 6.63 -7.42
CA ALA A 433 -44.53 6.21 -7.28
C ALA A 433 -45.50 7.41 -7.17
N GLY A 434 -46.62 7.28 -7.87
CA GLY A 434 -47.72 8.23 -7.80
C GLY A 434 -48.62 8.02 -6.57
N ALA A 435 -49.78 8.68 -6.54
CA ALA A 435 -50.81 8.39 -5.55
C ALA A 435 -51.61 7.15 -6.00
N VAL A 436 -51.44 6.03 -5.28
CA VAL A 436 -51.74 4.70 -5.81
C VAL A 436 -51.81 3.66 -4.69
N GLY A 437 -52.65 2.65 -4.87
CA GLY A 437 -52.78 1.53 -3.92
C GLY A 437 -53.18 1.95 -2.50
N GLY A 438 -53.74 3.14 -2.31
CA GLY A 438 -54.06 3.68 -0.98
C GLY A 438 -52.97 4.57 -0.38
N GLN A 439 -51.80 4.66 -1.00
CA GLN A 439 -50.72 5.55 -0.60
C GLN A 439 -50.79 6.92 -1.29
N ILE A 440 -50.20 7.91 -0.64
CA ILE A 440 -49.96 9.21 -1.24
C ILE A 440 -48.73 9.15 -2.16
N ALA A 441 -48.63 10.11 -3.08
CA ALA A 441 -47.48 10.17 -3.97
C ALA A 441 -46.17 10.44 -3.21
N VAL A 442 -45.08 9.85 -3.68
CA VAL A 442 -43.75 10.17 -3.19
C VAL A 442 -43.45 11.65 -3.49
N PRO A 443 -42.98 12.45 -2.52
CA PRO A 443 -42.63 13.84 -2.76
C PRO A 443 -41.49 13.96 -3.77
N ASP A 444 -41.58 14.96 -4.66
CA ASP A 444 -40.48 15.27 -5.60
C ASP A 444 -39.17 15.56 -4.87
N GLU A 445 -39.25 16.15 -3.67
CA GLU A 445 -38.07 16.42 -2.86
C GLU A 445 -37.37 15.13 -2.43
N TRP A 446 -38.11 14.08 -2.06
CA TRP A 446 -37.51 12.78 -1.75
C TRP A 446 -36.78 12.21 -2.96
N ALA A 447 -37.43 12.19 -4.13
CA ALA A 447 -36.79 11.73 -5.36
C ALA A 447 -35.50 12.50 -5.69
N LYS A 448 -35.48 13.81 -5.42
CA LYS A 448 -34.28 14.64 -5.56
C LYS A 448 -33.21 14.33 -4.51
N LYS A 449 -33.57 13.99 -3.26
CA LYS A 449 -32.61 13.54 -2.24
C LYS A 449 -31.90 12.27 -2.73
N ILE A 450 -32.65 11.30 -3.24
CA ILE A 450 -32.09 10.07 -3.81
C ILE A 450 -31.18 10.38 -5.00
N ALA A 451 -31.63 11.24 -5.92
CA ALA A 451 -30.82 11.66 -7.07
C ALA A 451 -29.53 12.38 -6.66
N GLN A 452 -29.58 13.19 -5.59
CA GLN A 452 -28.39 13.83 -5.04
C GLN A 452 -27.45 12.80 -4.40
N THR A 453 -27.96 11.80 -3.68
CA THR A 453 -27.14 10.72 -3.13
C THR A 453 -26.44 9.94 -4.25
N VAL A 454 -27.13 9.65 -5.36
CA VAL A 454 -26.51 9.03 -6.54
C VAL A 454 -25.41 9.93 -7.12
N LYS A 455 -25.62 11.25 -7.21
CA LYS A 455 -24.56 12.21 -7.59
C LYS A 455 -23.33 12.07 -6.70
N LEU A 456 -23.52 12.00 -5.39
CA LEU A 456 -22.42 11.89 -4.44
C LEU A 456 -21.69 10.54 -4.52
N LEU A 457 -22.41 9.43 -4.77
CA LEU A 457 -21.83 8.10 -4.97
C LEU A 457 -21.09 7.95 -6.30
N THR A 458 -21.29 8.89 -7.22
CA THR A 458 -20.69 8.91 -8.55
C THR A 458 -19.98 10.23 -8.83
N ASP A 459 -19.41 10.84 -7.79
CA ASP A 459 -18.66 12.09 -7.90
C ASP A 459 -17.27 11.82 -8.52
N PRO A 460 -16.99 12.29 -9.75
CA PRO A 460 -15.70 12.06 -10.40
C PRO A 460 -14.54 12.81 -9.75
N ASN A 461 -14.82 13.72 -8.81
CA ASN A 461 -13.82 14.55 -8.14
C ASN A 461 -13.31 13.94 -6.84
N ASP A 462 -13.86 12.82 -6.40
CA ASP A 462 -13.35 12.08 -5.25
C ASP A 462 -11.93 11.54 -5.58
N GLU A 463 -10.99 11.74 -4.64
CA GLU A 463 -9.56 11.47 -4.83
C GLU A 463 -9.26 10.00 -5.15
N GLU A 464 -10.15 9.09 -4.74
CA GLU A 464 -9.96 7.64 -4.90
C GLU A 464 -10.52 7.08 -6.24
N ILE A 465 -11.13 7.93 -7.07
CA ILE A 465 -11.83 7.52 -8.29
C ILE A 465 -10.91 7.43 -9.51
N ASP A 466 -10.98 6.28 -10.19
CA ASP A 466 -10.51 6.14 -11.57
C ASP A 466 -11.63 6.57 -12.52
N ILE A 467 -11.53 7.81 -13.01
CA ILE A 467 -12.56 8.45 -13.85
C ILE A 467 -13.00 7.55 -15.03
N PRO A 468 -12.09 6.95 -15.85
CA PRO A 468 -12.50 6.07 -16.94
C PRO A 468 -13.32 4.86 -16.48
N SER A 469 -12.97 4.25 -15.34
CA SER A 469 -13.74 3.13 -14.79
C SER A 469 -15.08 3.59 -14.22
N GLN A 470 -15.19 4.77 -13.60
CA GLN A 470 -16.48 5.30 -13.14
C GLN A 470 -17.38 5.69 -14.32
N GLU A 471 -16.84 6.32 -15.37
CA GLU A 471 -17.59 6.56 -16.61
C GLU A 471 -18.06 5.26 -17.25
N ARG A 472 -17.25 4.19 -17.15
CA ARG A 472 -17.65 2.87 -17.58
C ARG A 472 -18.75 2.30 -16.70
N MET A 473 -18.70 2.47 -15.39
CA MET A 473 -19.77 2.09 -14.46
C MET A 473 -21.09 2.78 -14.83
N ILE A 474 -21.06 4.08 -15.14
CA ILE A 474 -22.24 4.85 -15.59
C ILE A 474 -22.80 4.30 -16.90
N GLN A 475 -21.94 3.96 -17.87
CA GLN A 475 -22.38 3.31 -19.10
C GLN A 475 -22.97 1.92 -18.87
N VAL A 476 -22.42 1.17 -17.91
CA VAL A 476 -22.98 -0.10 -17.44
C VAL A 476 -24.37 0.17 -16.88
N LEU A 477 -24.56 1.08 -15.91
CA LEU A 477 -25.89 1.44 -15.39
C LEU A 477 -26.88 1.83 -16.51
N GLN A 478 -26.43 2.52 -17.55
CA GLN A 478 -27.27 2.89 -18.69
C GLN A 478 -27.72 1.70 -19.57
N GLY A 479 -27.11 0.52 -19.42
CA GLY A 479 -27.28 -0.60 -20.36
C GLY A 479 -26.71 -0.28 -21.74
N ALA A 480 -25.62 0.51 -21.81
CA ALA A 480 -25.03 0.97 -23.06
C ALA A 480 -24.44 -0.18 -23.90
N SER A 481 -24.18 0.08 -25.18
CA SER A 481 -23.64 -0.97 -26.06
C SER A 481 -22.28 -1.49 -25.59
N GLY A 482 -22.11 -2.81 -25.60
CA GLY A 482 -20.91 -3.50 -25.14
C GLY A 482 -20.81 -3.67 -23.63
N THR A 483 -21.86 -3.39 -22.84
CA THR A 483 -21.96 -3.78 -21.42
C THR A 483 -22.61 -5.16 -21.29
N TRP A 484 -22.58 -5.74 -20.09
CA TRP A 484 -23.03 -7.13 -19.89
C TRP A 484 -24.55 -7.31 -19.91
N HIS A 485 -25.30 -6.24 -19.67
CA HIS A 485 -26.76 -6.16 -19.80
C HIS A 485 -27.16 -5.07 -20.81
N GLU A 486 -26.44 -5.01 -21.94
CA GLU A 486 -26.73 -4.11 -23.06
C GLU A 486 -28.22 -4.14 -23.45
N GLY A 487 -28.84 -2.96 -23.50
CA GLY A 487 -30.25 -2.78 -23.83
C GLY A 487 -31.22 -2.88 -22.64
N SER A 488 -30.73 -3.20 -21.44
CA SER A 488 -31.51 -3.27 -20.19
C SER A 488 -30.94 -2.30 -19.15
N PRO A 489 -31.38 -1.04 -19.11
CA PRO A 489 -30.87 -0.05 -18.15
C PRO A 489 -31.16 -0.44 -16.71
N ALA A 490 -30.28 -0.05 -15.78
CA ALA A 490 -30.52 -0.19 -14.36
C ALA A 490 -31.54 0.85 -13.87
N ALA A 491 -32.38 0.46 -12.91
CA ALA A 491 -33.34 1.35 -12.29
C ALA A 491 -33.55 1.09 -10.79
N GLN A 492 -33.76 2.17 -10.03
CA GLN A 492 -34.21 2.14 -8.64
C GLN A 492 -35.66 2.61 -8.57
N ARG A 493 -36.48 1.89 -7.80
CA ARG A 493 -37.89 2.24 -7.57
C ARG A 493 -38.05 2.95 -6.24
N LEU A 494 -38.78 4.06 -6.24
CA LEU A 494 -39.05 4.88 -5.06
C LEU A 494 -40.55 4.84 -4.75
N ALA A 495 -40.92 4.46 -3.52
CA ALA A 495 -42.32 4.33 -3.12
C ALA A 495 -42.55 4.80 -1.67
N TYR A 496 -43.80 5.01 -1.27
CA TYR A 496 -44.18 5.46 0.07
C TYR A 496 -44.46 4.26 1.00
N GLY A 497 -44.02 4.29 2.25
CA GLY A 497 -44.37 3.28 3.28
C GLY A 497 -43.64 1.97 3.09
N GLY A 498 -44.35 0.85 3.11
CA GLY A 498 -43.85 -0.48 2.75
C GLY A 498 -44.84 -1.21 1.85
N GLY A 499 -44.45 -2.36 1.29
CA GLY A 499 -45.29 -3.09 0.32
C GLY A 499 -46.67 -3.49 0.85
N SER A 500 -46.77 -3.86 2.13
CA SER A 500 -48.03 -4.22 2.79
C SER A 500 -49.00 -3.05 2.98
N ASP A 501 -48.54 -1.81 2.82
CA ASP A 501 -49.38 -0.62 2.93
C ASP A 501 -50.16 -0.32 1.65
N TYR A 502 -49.91 -1.06 0.57
CA TYR A 502 -50.63 -0.95 -0.70
C TYR A 502 -51.72 -2.00 -0.84
N SER A 503 -52.81 -1.61 -1.49
CA SER A 503 -53.89 -2.51 -1.91
C SER A 503 -54.15 -2.35 -3.41
N PRO A 504 -53.76 -3.33 -4.25
CA PRO A 504 -53.09 -4.59 -3.91
C PRO A 504 -51.60 -4.41 -3.55
N ASN A 505 -50.99 -5.39 -2.84
CA ASN A 505 -49.58 -5.33 -2.44
C ASN A 505 -48.67 -5.58 -3.67
N PRO A 506 -47.84 -4.62 -4.09
CA PRO A 506 -47.05 -4.71 -5.31
C PRO A 506 -45.78 -5.56 -5.18
N LEU A 507 -45.48 -6.12 -4.00
CA LEU A 507 -44.37 -7.04 -3.77
C LEU A 507 -44.80 -8.52 -3.92
N THR A 508 -46.08 -8.80 -4.15
CA THR A 508 -46.55 -10.17 -4.42
C THR A 508 -46.84 -10.34 -5.91
N ASP A 509 -46.62 -11.56 -6.43
CA ASP A 509 -46.91 -11.89 -7.83
C ASP A 509 -48.34 -11.49 -8.23
N SER A 510 -49.32 -11.78 -7.37
CA SER A 510 -50.72 -11.43 -7.61
C SER A 510 -50.96 -9.92 -7.67
N GLY A 511 -50.31 -9.13 -6.81
CA GLY A 511 -50.51 -7.69 -6.81
C GLY A 511 -49.80 -6.99 -7.96
N ILE A 512 -48.64 -7.51 -8.38
CA ILE A 512 -47.94 -7.07 -9.59
C ILE A 512 -48.86 -7.16 -10.82
N GLU A 513 -49.59 -8.26 -10.97
CA GLU A 513 -50.53 -8.46 -12.09
C GLU A 513 -51.67 -7.44 -12.13
N GLU A 514 -52.04 -6.86 -10.99
CA GLU A 514 -53.14 -5.91 -10.87
C GLU A 514 -52.75 -4.47 -11.25
N TYR A 515 -51.46 -4.12 -11.18
CA TYR A 515 -50.97 -2.81 -11.60
C TYR A 515 -50.69 -2.78 -13.11
N ASN A 516 -51.57 -2.12 -13.87
CA ASN A 516 -51.45 -2.00 -15.31
C ASN A 516 -50.06 -1.47 -15.72
N GLY A 517 -49.38 -2.15 -16.64
CA GLY A 517 -48.08 -1.75 -17.17
C GLY A 517 -46.90 -2.10 -16.27
N TYR A 518 -47.09 -2.65 -15.05
CA TYR A 518 -45.96 -2.99 -14.18
C TYR A 518 -44.95 -3.93 -14.86
N GLN A 519 -45.42 -4.81 -15.75
CA GLN A 519 -44.58 -5.69 -16.56
C GLN A 519 -43.57 -4.96 -17.46
N ASN A 520 -43.78 -3.68 -17.78
CA ASN A 520 -42.84 -2.87 -18.56
C ASN A 520 -41.49 -2.72 -17.84
N LEU A 521 -41.48 -2.83 -16.51
CA LEU A 521 -40.27 -2.78 -15.70
C LEU A 521 -39.35 -3.99 -15.93
N TRP A 522 -39.83 -5.10 -16.51
CA TRP A 522 -38.98 -6.26 -16.86
C TRP A 522 -37.91 -5.95 -17.93
N SER A 523 -37.98 -4.78 -18.55
CA SER A 523 -36.93 -4.27 -19.45
C SER A 523 -35.78 -3.57 -18.73
N TYR A 524 -35.82 -3.49 -17.40
CA TYR A 524 -34.82 -2.83 -16.57
C TYR A 524 -34.18 -3.81 -15.58
N MET A 525 -32.91 -3.57 -15.25
CA MET A 525 -32.23 -4.24 -14.16
C MET A 525 -32.61 -3.56 -12.84
N MET A 526 -33.31 -4.26 -11.96
CA MET A 526 -33.73 -3.72 -10.66
C MET A 526 -33.68 -4.82 -9.61
N ASN A 527 -33.43 -4.43 -8.37
CA ASN A 527 -33.43 -5.34 -7.23
C ASN A 527 -34.61 -5.06 -6.29
N ASP A 528 -34.52 -3.98 -5.52
CA ASP A 528 -35.42 -3.67 -4.40
C ASP A 528 -36.06 -2.27 -4.56
N MET A 529 -36.44 -1.66 -3.43
CA MET A 529 -37.21 -0.42 -3.34
C MET A 529 -36.54 0.50 -2.34
N VAL A 530 -36.50 1.80 -2.64
CA VAL A 530 -36.20 2.83 -1.63
C VAL A 530 -37.53 3.41 -1.16
N TRP A 531 -37.78 3.35 0.14
CA TRP A 531 -39.06 3.68 0.75
C TRP A 531 -39.03 5.05 1.44
N TYR A 532 -39.83 5.99 0.95
CA TYR A 532 -40.11 7.23 1.67
C TYR A 532 -41.02 6.94 2.86
N ARG A 533 -40.62 7.36 4.07
CA ARG A 533 -41.32 7.05 5.32
C ARG A 533 -41.50 5.55 5.50
N ASN A 534 -40.40 4.81 5.40
CA ASN A 534 -40.38 3.36 5.46
C ASN A 534 -41.08 2.84 6.73
N SER A 535 -42.06 1.95 6.51
CA SER A 535 -42.86 1.27 7.54
C SER A 535 -42.71 -0.26 7.47
N SER A 536 -41.77 -0.76 6.65
CA SER A 536 -41.55 -2.19 6.44
C SER A 536 -41.16 -2.92 7.74
N ASP A 537 -40.45 -2.24 8.64
CA ASP A 537 -40.00 -2.78 9.93
C ASP A 537 -40.81 -2.24 11.13
N GLY A 538 -41.95 -1.59 10.90
CA GLY A 538 -42.87 -1.12 11.94
C GLY A 538 -43.20 0.38 11.85
N GLU A 539 -43.17 1.07 12.99
CA GLU A 539 -43.49 2.50 13.05
C GLU A 539 -42.43 3.32 12.30
N VAL A 540 -42.90 4.31 11.53
CA VAL A 540 -42.02 5.17 10.72
C VAL A 540 -40.98 5.87 11.60
N ASN A 541 -39.71 5.66 11.27
CA ASN A 541 -38.61 6.37 11.88
C ASN A 541 -38.53 7.80 11.32
N ASN A 542 -38.27 8.79 12.17
CA ASN A 542 -38.13 10.19 11.75
C ASN A 542 -36.71 10.71 12.02
N VAL A 543 -35.72 9.83 12.19
CA VAL A 543 -34.32 10.19 12.38
C VAL A 543 -33.61 10.13 11.03
N GLY A 544 -32.92 11.20 10.66
CA GLY A 544 -32.31 11.30 9.32
C GLY A 544 -31.23 10.25 9.06
N ASP A 545 -30.50 9.81 10.08
CA ASP A 545 -29.48 8.76 9.95
C ASP A 545 -30.08 7.39 9.58
N TYR A 546 -31.35 7.12 9.94
CA TYR A 546 -32.05 5.91 9.48
C TYR A 546 -32.44 6.00 8.00
N ASP A 547 -32.87 7.18 7.53
CA ASP A 547 -33.11 7.40 6.10
C ASP A 547 -31.82 7.24 5.30
N ILE A 548 -30.69 7.73 5.82
CA ILE A 548 -29.38 7.58 5.16
C ILE A 548 -29.00 6.11 5.06
N ALA A 549 -29.17 5.32 6.13
CA ALA A 549 -28.86 3.90 6.13
C ALA A 549 -29.64 3.15 5.05
N GLU A 550 -30.97 3.33 5.03
CA GLU A 550 -31.89 2.70 4.08
C GLU A 550 -31.57 3.09 2.63
N VAL A 551 -31.37 4.38 2.37
CA VAL A 551 -31.07 4.88 1.04
C VAL A 551 -29.73 4.36 0.53
N LEU A 552 -28.70 4.37 1.37
CA LEU A 552 -27.37 3.89 0.98
C LEU A 552 -27.38 2.38 0.72
N GLU A 553 -28.01 1.59 1.59
CA GLU A 553 -28.13 0.13 1.41
C GLU A 553 -28.78 -0.21 0.06
N HIS A 554 -29.98 0.32 -0.20
CA HIS A 554 -30.72 0.01 -1.42
C HIS A 554 -30.06 0.56 -2.69
N LEU A 555 -29.49 1.78 -2.65
CA LEU A 555 -28.70 2.28 -3.78
C LEU A 555 -27.43 1.45 -4.02
N MET A 556 -26.76 0.99 -2.97
CA MET A 556 -25.61 0.09 -3.06
C MET A 556 -26.01 -1.25 -3.65
N HIS A 557 -27.15 -1.83 -3.28
CA HIS A 557 -27.65 -3.03 -3.95
C HIS A 557 -27.76 -2.81 -5.46
N THR A 558 -28.37 -1.73 -5.91
CA THR A 558 -28.49 -1.47 -7.35
C THR A 558 -27.14 -1.19 -8.03
N ILE A 559 -26.28 -0.36 -7.44
CA ILE A 559 -24.99 0.03 -8.03
C ILE A 559 -24.00 -1.14 -8.02
N HIS A 560 -23.87 -1.88 -6.90
CA HIS A 560 -22.97 -3.02 -6.78
C HIS A 560 -23.37 -4.17 -7.69
N LEU A 561 -24.68 -4.42 -7.86
CA LEU A 561 -25.14 -5.54 -8.70
C LEU A 561 -25.13 -5.19 -10.19
N TYR A 562 -25.50 -3.97 -10.55
CA TYR A 562 -25.77 -3.60 -11.95
C TYR A 562 -24.88 -2.50 -12.52
N GLY A 563 -24.03 -1.86 -11.72
CA GLY A 563 -23.07 -0.85 -12.19
C GLY A 563 -21.62 -1.33 -12.14
N VAL A 564 -21.18 -1.81 -10.98
CA VAL A 564 -19.77 -2.16 -10.73
C VAL A 564 -19.26 -3.32 -11.61
N PRO A 565 -20.01 -4.42 -11.83
CA PRO A 565 -19.55 -5.51 -12.69
C PRO A 565 -19.41 -5.02 -14.15
N GLY A 566 -18.17 -5.03 -14.67
CA GLY A 566 -17.84 -4.53 -16.00
C GLY A 566 -17.35 -3.07 -16.05
N ALA A 567 -17.26 -2.40 -14.89
CA ALA A 567 -16.70 -1.05 -14.76
C ALA A 567 -15.17 -1.07 -14.84
N VAL A 568 -14.52 -1.82 -13.93
CA VAL A 568 -13.07 -2.06 -13.92
C VAL A 568 -12.75 -3.30 -14.76
N THR A 569 -11.59 -3.34 -15.43
CA THR A 569 -11.17 -4.53 -16.19
C THR A 569 -11.16 -5.78 -15.30
N GLY A 570 -11.86 -6.84 -15.73
CA GLY A 570 -11.96 -8.10 -14.97
C GLY A 570 -13.12 -8.17 -13.97
N SER A 571 -13.69 -7.03 -13.56
CA SER A 571 -14.75 -6.96 -12.53
C SER A 571 -16.00 -7.78 -12.86
N GLN A 572 -16.38 -7.91 -14.13
CA GLN A 572 -17.52 -8.74 -14.53
C GLN A 572 -17.32 -10.23 -14.19
N ASN A 573 -16.08 -10.74 -14.27
CA ASN A 573 -15.78 -12.11 -13.88
C ASN A 573 -15.56 -12.25 -12.37
N ALA A 574 -15.05 -11.21 -11.73
CA ALA A 574 -14.80 -11.20 -10.29
C ALA A 574 -16.10 -11.11 -9.46
N LEU A 575 -17.09 -10.34 -9.93
CA LEU A 575 -18.31 -9.99 -9.20
C LEU A 575 -19.55 -10.77 -9.70
N GLN A 576 -19.38 -12.06 -9.98
CA GLN A 576 -20.48 -12.92 -10.44
C GLN A 576 -21.43 -13.25 -9.29
N TRP A 577 -22.40 -12.38 -9.03
CA TRP A 577 -23.42 -12.57 -7.99
C TRP A 577 -24.65 -13.34 -8.51
N ASP A 578 -25.02 -13.12 -9.79
CA ASP A 578 -26.19 -13.75 -10.39
C ASP A 578 -25.82 -15.02 -11.16
N TYR A 579 -26.33 -16.16 -10.70
CA TYR A 579 -26.10 -17.46 -11.30
C TYR A 579 -26.79 -17.65 -12.66
N GLU A 580 -27.81 -16.84 -12.98
CA GLU A 580 -28.54 -16.91 -14.25
C GLU A 580 -27.77 -16.26 -15.39
N PHE A 581 -27.00 -15.20 -15.09
CA PHE A 581 -26.14 -14.53 -16.06
C PHE A 581 -24.72 -15.10 -16.11
N HIS A 582 -24.25 -15.73 -15.03
CA HIS A 582 -22.86 -16.14 -14.89
C HIS A 582 -22.71 -17.61 -14.49
N SER A 583 -22.27 -18.43 -15.44
CA SER A 583 -21.86 -19.81 -15.15
C SER A 583 -20.51 -19.82 -14.43
N GLY A 584 -20.38 -20.59 -13.34
CA GLY A 584 -19.12 -20.75 -12.62
C GLY A 584 -18.89 -19.74 -11.48
N TRP A 585 -19.96 -19.08 -11.01
CA TRP A 585 -19.91 -18.13 -9.90
C TRP A 585 -19.18 -18.65 -8.64
N GLN A 586 -19.16 -19.97 -8.40
CA GLN A 586 -18.42 -20.62 -7.31
C GLN A 586 -16.89 -20.49 -7.40
N THR A 587 -16.38 -19.91 -8.48
CA THR A 587 -14.95 -19.67 -8.71
C THR A 587 -14.63 -18.19 -8.88
N SER A 588 -15.62 -17.31 -8.68
CA SER A 588 -15.44 -15.86 -8.72
C SER A 588 -14.75 -15.35 -7.45
N GLU A 589 -14.09 -14.20 -7.56
CA GLU A 589 -13.46 -13.56 -6.40
C GLU A 589 -14.49 -13.19 -5.33
N LEU A 590 -15.69 -12.75 -5.74
CA LEU A 590 -16.81 -12.47 -4.85
C LEU A 590 -17.21 -13.71 -4.03
N TYR A 591 -17.32 -14.88 -4.68
CA TYR A 591 -17.62 -16.11 -3.97
C TYR A 591 -16.57 -16.45 -2.92
N TYR A 592 -15.28 -16.36 -3.27
CA TYR A 592 -14.21 -16.65 -2.32
C TYR A 592 -14.14 -15.62 -1.19
N ALA A 593 -14.36 -14.33 -1.48
CA ALA A 593 -14.39 -13.27 -0.49
C ALA A 593 -15.53 -13.43 0.51
N MET A 594 -16.75 -13.70 0.04
CA MET A 594 -17.90 -13.95 0.90
C MET A 594 -17.75 -15.27 1.67
N LYS A 595 -17.23 -16.32 1.02
CA LYS A 595 -16.96 -17.59 1.68
C LYS A 595 -15.97 -17.44 2.85
N GLU A 596 -14.89 -16.69 2.65
CA GLU A 596 -13.94 -16.37 3.72
C GLU A 596 -14.62 -15.62 4.87
N ALA A 597 -15.47 -14.63 4.56
CA ALA A 597 -16.21 -13.88 5.56
C ALA A 597 -17.13 -14.79 6.39
N VAL A 598 -17.81 -15.74 5.76
CA VAL A 598 -18.67 -16.72 6.43
C VAL A 598 -17.86 -17.69 7.28
N ASP A 599 -16.79 -18.26 6.72
CA ASP A 599 -15.92 -19.21 7.43
C ASP A 599 -15.25 -18.58 8.66
N ASN A 600 -14.89 -17.29 8.57
CA ASN A 600 -14.28 -16.53 9.67
C ASN A 600 -15.31 -15.94 10.65
N GLY A 601 -16.61 -16.11 10.42
CA GLY A 601 -17.67 -15.55 11.26
C GLY A 601 -17.75 -14.02 11.22
N VAL A 602 -17.28 -13.41 10.12
CA VAL A 602 -17.46 -11.99 9.80
C VAL A 602 -18.86 -11.72 9.27
N PHE A 603 -19.35 -12.58 8.37
CA PHE A 603 -20.69 -12.47 7.77
C PHE A 603 -21.53 -13.70 8.09
N SER A 604 -22.74 -13.51 8.64
CA SER A 604 -23.67 -14.59 8.94
C SER A 604 -24.64 -14.82 7.79
N LEU A 605 -24.76 -16.07 7.34
CA LEU A 605 -25.80 -16.47 6.38
C LEU A 605 -27.17 -16.71 7.05
N LYS A 606 -27.27 -16.47 8.36
CA LYS A 606 -28.53 -16.60 9.06
C LYS A 606 -29.54 -15.64 8.44
N ASP A 607 -30.77 -16.12 8.24
CA ASP A 607 -31.87 -15.39 7.60
C ASP A 607 -31.74 -15.25 6.06
N TYR A 608 -30.68 -15.83 5.46
CA TYR A 608 -30.50 -15.90 4.00
C TYR A 608 -30.78 -17.30 3.43
N GLY A 609 -31.91 -17.44 2.74
CA GLY A 609 -32.25 -18.66 2.00
C GLY A 609 -32.23 -19.92 2.85
N ASP A 610 -31.42 -20.91 2.46
CA ASP A 610 -31.18 -22.16 3.20
C ASP A 610 -29.89 -22.14 4.04
N GLU A 611 -29.30 -20.96 4.24
CA GLU A 611 -28.06 -20.71 4.98
C GLU A 611 -26.82 -21.43 4.39
N ASN A 612 -26.92 -21.91 3.15
CA ASN A 612 -25.82 -22.55 2.43
C ASN A 612 -25.35 -21.69 1.26
N ILE A 613 -24.15 -21.12 1.37
CA ILE A 613 -23.52 -20.31 0.32
C ILE A 613 -23.40 -21.01 -1.04
N ASN A 614 -23.48 -22.35 -1.09
CA ASN A 614 -23.41 -23.10 -2.35
C ASN A 614 -24.77 -23.26 -3.04
N THR A 615 -25.86 -22.87 -2.38
CA THR A 615 -27.19 -22.85 -2.97
C THR A 615 -27.34 -21.58 -3.83
N PRO A 616 -27.66 -21.68 -5.13
CA PRO A 616 -27.69 -20.52 -6.02
C PRO A 616 -28.56 -19.35 -5.54
N ASP A 617 -29.77 -19.65 -5.05
CA ASP A 617 -30.71 -18.64 -4.53
C ASP A 617 -30.14 -17.95 -3.28
N THR A 618 -29.60 -18.73 -2.34
CA THR A 618 -28.94 -18.21 -1.13
C THR A 618 -27.74 -17.35 -1.49
N TYR A 619 -26.89 -17.79 -2.42
CA TYR A 619 -25.71 -17.04 -2.87
C TYR A 619 -26.08 -15.70 -3.48
N SER A 620 -27.07 -15.67 -4.38
CA SER A 620 -27.50 -14.43 -5.05
C SER A 620 -27.99 -13.39 -4.04
N VAL A 621 -28.85 -13.80 -3.10
CA VAL A 621 -29.38 -12.90 -2.06
C VAL A 621 -28.30 -12.52 -1.04
N ALA A 622 -27.42 -13.42 -0.63
CA ALA A 622 -26.35 -13.11 0.32
C ALA A 622 -25.27 -12.19 -0.29
N SER A 623 -24.99 -12.33 -1.60
CA SER A 623 -23.96 -11.54 -2.29
C SER A 623 -24.26 -10.05 -2.29
N LYS A 624 -25.53 -9.66 -2.49
CA LYS A 624 -25.93 -8.24 -2.48
C LYS A 624 -25.70 -7.60 -1.11
N GLU A 625 -26.06 -8.30 -0.03
CA GLU A 625 -25.91 -7.83 1.35
C GLU A 625 -24.44 -7.80 1.74
N TYR A 626 -23.69 -8.85 1.40
CA TYR A 626 -22.25 -8.90 1.62
C TYR A 626 -21.52 -7.71 0.99
N LEU A 627 -21.83 -7.35 -0.26
CA LEU A 627 -21.19 -6.21 -0.94
C LEU A 627 -21.52 -4.87 -0.26
N TYR A 628 -22.76 -4.67 0.17
CA TYR A 628 -23.17 -3.51 0.97
C TYR A 628 -22.41 -3.45 2.31
N LEU A 629 -22.41 -4.54 3.07
CA LEU A 629 -21.78 -4.62 4.39
C LEU A 629 -20.26 -4.45 4.31
N LEU A 630 -19.62 -5.05 3.30
CA LEU A 630 -18.21 -4.86 3.00
C LEU A 630 -17.91 -3.38 2.73
N ASN A 631 -18.70 -2.73 1.88
CA ASN A 631 -18.52 -1.30 1.59
C ASN A 631 -18.72 -0.45 2.86
N PHE A 632 -19.72 -0.76 3.69
CA PHE A 632 -19.95 -0.08 4.97
C PHE A 632 -18.80 -0.26 5.96
N GLY A 633 -18.21 -1.46 6.03
CA GLY A 633 -17.01 -1.73 6.83
C GLY A 633 -15.79 -0.95 6.34
N MET A 634 -15.60 -0.87 5.03
CA MET A 634 -14.51 -0.11 4.39
C MET A 634 -14.69 1.41 4.50
N TRP A 635 -15.93 1.89 4.62
CA TRP A 635 -16.22 3.31 4.83
C TRP A 635 -16.43 3.70 6.29
N GLU A 636 -16.45 2.73 7.20
CA GLU A 636 -16.78 2.87 8.63
C GLU A 636 -18.21 3.37 8.89
N TYR A 637 -19.09 3.29 7.89
CA TYR A 637 -20.47 3.78 7.97
C TYR A 637 -21.35 2.98 8.92
N GLY A 638 -21.02 1.72 9.15
CA GLY A 638 -21.71 0.92 10.16
C GLY A 638 -21.61 1.53 11.56
N GLN A 639 -20.54 2.25 11.88
CA GLN A 639 -20.38 2.93 13.18
C GLN A 639 -21.27 4.18 13.31
N GLU A 640 -21.67 4.76 12.18
CA GLU A 640 -22.46 5.99 12.13
C GLU A 640 -23.96 5.71 11.99
N PHE A 641 -24.33 4.73 11.16
CA PHE A 641 -25.71 4.57 10.70
C PHE A 641 -26.42 3.30 11.19
N TRP A 642 -25.70 2.26 11.62
CA TRP A 642 -26.36 1.12 12.25
C TRP A 642 -26.82 1.45 13.66
N GLU A 643 -27.91 0.82 14.09
CA GLU A 643 -28.43 1.02 15.44
C GLU A 643 -27.35 0.59 16.47
N ASN A 644 -26.97 1.51 17.36
CA ASN A 644 -25.87 1.33 18.32
C ASN A 644 -24.48 1.06 17.67
N GLY A 645 -24.32 1.34 16.37
CA GLY A 645 -23.07 1.17 15.64
C GLY A 645 -22.71 -0.28 15.34
N THR A 646 -23.66 -1.22 15.39
CA THR A 646 -23.43 -2.65 15.21
C THR A 646 -24.54 -3.31 14.40
N LEU A 647 -24.17 -4.32 13.63
CA LEU A 647 -25.08 -5.25 12.96
C LEU A 647 -24.81 -6.70 13.39
N ALA A 648 -24.11 -6.90 14.52
CA ALA A 648 -23.83 -8.25 15.00
C ALA A 648 -25.14 -8.98 15.40
N PRO A 649 -25.29 -10.28 15.09
CA PRO A 649 -24.26 -11.18 14.56
C PRO A 649 -24.19 -11.24 13.03
N GLU A 650 -24.99 -10.48 12.29
CA GLU A 650 -25.02 -10.52 10.83
C GLU A 650 -23.71 -10.04 10.22
N TRP A 651 -23.23 -8.87 10.63
CA TRP A 651 -21.86 -8.40 10.36
C TRP A 651 -21.10 -8.21 11.67
N ASN A 652 -19.97 -8.87 11.79
CA ASN A 652 -19.20 -8.88 13.03
C ASN A 652 -18.52 -7.54 13.29
N ASP A 653 -18.51 -7.13 14.56
CA ASP A 653 -17.92 -5.85 14.97
C ASP A 653 -16.41 -5.75 14.71
N ASN A 654 -15.71 -6.88 14.52
CA ASN A 654 -14.29 -6.94 14.17
C ASN A 654 -13.98 -6.51 12.72
N ALA A 655 -14.99 -6.31 11.87
CA ALA A 655 -14.84 -5.96 10.45
C ALA A 655 -15.56 -4.65 10.08
N ARG A 656 -15.73 -3.72 11.04
CA ARG A 656 -16.36 -2.39 10.82
C ARG A 656 -15.39 -1.27 10.44
N THR A 657 -14.12 -1.61 10.22
CA THR A 657 -13.06 -0.70 9.78
C THR A 657 -12.26 -1.34 8.64
N PRO A 658 -11.59 -0.55 7.78
CA PRO A 658 -10.70 -1.10 6.76
C PRO A 658 -9.67 -2.08 7.30
N SER A 659 -9.04 -1.77 8.44
CA SER A 659 -8.07 -2.67 9.09
C SER A 659 -8.73 -3.95 9.61
N GLY A 660 -9.95 -3.85 10.14
CA GLY A 660 -10.73 -4.99 10.60
C GLY A 660 -11.14 -5.92 9.46
N VAL A 661 -11.59 -5.35 8.34
CA VAL A 661 -11.87 -6.10 7.10
C VAL A 661 -10.58 -6.74 6.58
N GLN A 662 -9.47 -6.00 6.50
CA GLN A 662 -8.18 -6.54 6.04
C GLN A 662 -7.71 -7.73 6.88
N GLN A 663 -7.90 -7.66 8.21
CA GLN A 663 -7.49 -8.72 9.13
C GLN A 663 -8.40 -9.96 9.07
N ASN A 664 -9.72 -9.75 9.00
CA ASN A 664 -10.70 -10.82 9.20
C ASN A 664 -11.38 -11.30 7.91
N ASN A 665 -11.30 -10.53 6.83
CA ASN A 665 -11.78 -10.87 5.49
C ASN A 665 -10.85 -10.24 4.40
N PRO A 666 -9.56 -10.62 4.36
CA PRO A 666 -8.57 -10.08 3.42
C PRO A 666 -8.98 -10.19 1.94
N LEU A 667 -9.71 -11.24 1.54
CA LEU A 667 -10.23 -11.36 0.18
C LEU A 667 -11.31 -10.30 -0.10
N GLY A 668 -12.18 -10.00 0.87
CA GLY A 668 -13.13 -8.89 0.79
C GLY A 668 -12.42 -7.54 0.69
N TYR A 669 -11.38 -7.32 1.50
CA TYR A 669 -10.55 -6.12 1.42
C TYR A 669 -9.94 -5.93 0.02
N ALA A 670 -9.38 -6.99 -0.55
CA ALA A 670 -8.81 -6.96 -1.91
C ALA A 670 -9.88 -6.71 -2.99
N LEU A 671 -11.04 -7.36 -2.87
CA LEU A 671 -12.19 -7.20 -3.77
C LEU A 671 -12.68 -5.75 -3.81
N PHE A 672 -12.86 -5.13 -2.63
CA PHE A 672 -13.28 -3.74 -2.51
C PHE A 672 -12.29 -2.78 -3.18
N ASN A 673 -11.00 -2.90 -2.83
CA ASN A 673 -9.97 -2.00 -3.36
C ASN A 673 -9.77 -2.15 -4.87
N SER A 674 -9.98 -3.35 -5.41
CA SER A 674 -9.80 -3.63 -6.84
C SER A 674 -10.96 -3.16 -7.69
N TYR A 675 -12.20 -3.29 -7.20
CA TYR A 675 -13.37 -3.17 -8.07
C TYR A 675 -14.41 -2.14 -7.63
N ILE A 676 -14.53 -1.83 -6.33
CA ILE A 676 -15.55 -0.89 -5.82
C ILE A 676 -14.96 0.49 -5.61
N LYS A 677 -13.84 0.57 -4.86
CA LYS A 677 -13.12 1.81 -4.54
C LYS A 677 -12.86 2.70 -5.76
N PRO A 678 -12.43 2.18 -6.93
CA PRO A 678 -12.11 3.04 -8.07
C PRO A 678 -13.32 3.67 -8.75
N VAL A 679 -14.56 3.24 -8.43
CA VAL A 679 -15.76 3.63 -9.19
C VAL A 679 -16.91 4.16 -8.34
N VAL A 680 -16.94 3.88 -7.04
CA VAL A 680 -17.96 4.41 -6.11
C VAL A 680 -17.32 5.42 -5.16
N SER A 681 -17.75 6.67 -5.27
CA SER A 681 -17.22 7.78 -4.46
C SER A 681 -17.82 7.75 -3.06
N LYS A 682 -17.05 8.16 -2.03
CA LYS A 682 -17.48 8.12 -0.63
C LYS A 682 -18.13 9.46 -0.24
N PRO A 683 -19.47 9.55 -0.07
CA PRO A 683 -20.12 10.82 0.25
C PRO A 683 -19.71 11.32 1.64
N SER A 684 -19.53 12.62 1.87
CA SER A 684 -19.24 13.07 3.24
C SER A 684 -20.44 12.86 4.17
N LEU A 685 -20.20 12.49 5.44
CA LEU A 685 -21.25 12.40 6.45
C LEU A 685 -22.03 13.72 6.60
N THR A 686 -21.35 14.85 6.39
CA THR A 686 -21.95 16.19 6.46
C THR A 686 -22.95 16.40 5.34
N ASP A 687 -22.64 15.99 4.10
CA ASP A 687 -23.54 16.13 2.96
C ASP A 687 -24.78 15.25 3.14
N LEU A 688 -24.57 13.98 3.53
CA LEU A 688 -25.67 13.05 3.80
C LEU A 688 -26.60 13.59 4.90
N ARG A 689 -26.05 14.00 6.05
CA ARG A 689 -26.84 14.55 7.17
C ARG A 689 -27.50 15.88 6.84
N THR A 690 -26.97 16.65 5.88
CA THR A 690 -27.61 17.87 5.38
C THR A 690 -28.83 17.57 4.52
N ILE A 691 -28.75 16.53 3.67
CA ILE A 691 -29.80 16.12 2.74
C ILE A 691 -31.02 15.56 3.49
N PHE A 692 -30.81 14.66 4.45
CA PHE A 692 -31.91 13.92 5.06
C PHE A 692 -32.51 14.68 6.25
N GLN A 693 -31.72 15.01 7.28
CA GLN A 693 -32.12 15.60 8.58
C GLN A 693 -33.33 14.91 9.26
N ASP A 694 -33.46 15.08 10.57
CA ASP A 694 -34.62 14.55 11.29
C ASP A 694 -35.95 15.10 10.74
N ASN A 695 -36.96 14.25 10.75
CA ASN A 695 -38.32 14.50 10.25
C ASN A 695 -38.36 14.89 8.78
N ASP A 696 -37.49 14.29 7.96
CA ASP A 696 -37.35 14.59 6.53
C ASP A 696 -36.99 16.05 6.23
N GLY A 697 -36.52 16.82 7.22
CA GLY A 697 -36.44 18.28 7.16
C GLY A 697 -35.37 18.85 6.24
N GLY A 698 -34.40 18.04 5.81
CA GLY A 698 -33.32 18.44 4.94
C GLY A 698 -33.78 18.73 3.51
N THR A 699 -32.96 19.46 2.77
CA THR A 699 -33.19 19.72 1.34
C THR A 699 -32.13 19.00 0.53
N SER A 700 -32.53 18.40 -0.59
CA SER A 700 -31.66 17.68 -1.51
C SER A 700 -30.49 18.51 -2.03
N GLY A 701 -30.69 19.82 -2.28
CA GLY A 701 -29.70 20.62 -3.00
C GLY A 701 -29.51 20.17 -4.46
N TYR A 702 -30.35 19.25 -4.95
CA TYR A 702 -30.25 18.69 -6.29
C TYR A 702 -30.54 19.75 -7.35
N VAL A 703 -29.60 19.90 -8.28
CA VAL A 703 -29.72 20.74 -9.47
C VAL A 703 -29.55 19.83 -10.69
N SER A 704 -30.53 19.85 -11.59
CA SER A 704 -30.44 19.21 -12.90
C SER A 704 -29.61 20.08 -13.87
N ASP A 705 -29.02 19.45 -14.88
CA ASP A 705 -28.22 20.13 -15.91
C ASP A 705 -29.05 21.00 -16.88
#